data_AF-A0A183V0V8-F1
#
_entry.id   AF-A0A183V0V8-F1
#
_cell.length_a   1.000
_cell.length_b   1.000
_cell.length_c   1.000
_cell.angle_alpha   90.00
_cell.angle_beta   90.00
_cell.angle_gamma   90.00
#
_symmetry.space_group_name_H-M   'P 1'
#
loop_
_entity.id
_entity.type
_entity.pdbx_description
1 polymer ?
#
loop_
_entity_poly.entity_id
_entity_poly.type
_entity_poly.pdbx_seq_one_letter_code
_entity_poly.pdbx_strand_id
1 'polypeptide(L)'
;MASCLSHGFFVQWVPEEYPRSMARIYEWTPDECIPEFYDDPTLFRSTHPDMCDLELPPWCSDASDFIKWHRAMLESEHVSGSLNKWIDLLSGKAAVEALNVHLSLVQKGVSRRTSGIVQLFHVPHPKRLPSSQASYVSPLDTPYFNPLYRALNSSQIVDSVGTDDETFHLNDLVEEVQQTQMEKRRRVSSSVASIAVTVLELALAEYCRDLSADATFDDRLLRARRLLLSHGYLIPGHLREPLKLLLEEHPTEMRLERGIYMSNWLLNTFNLPSRITRLHSHLIDFHVLAHARRLLPAGEASDELLAQQLNAFVECLRVGGVEMRNLLARIFISQLASPQSAVPALLICFPHIVAVFDTANFDALLPAIKNIYDNDIFYPSVLKLLDRRFLVQLSIAIGTESFMRNIVPSLVEMLSADRPASRGQILCESIVWLSKRYGPIITATHLSSTLLRMLALCFSIRPIDEARVTEVDLDINVDGDASCSNVIGCLLEIAVLYGASFITFQYLPFCAEVIEQAIKRIGFASEAAAVAAVLLLQHCCNSLSDKQLMDYLQVIGVYCFRLVSEECIMDSILFPAVRLFCSPSIQFSSLAMRRFFASRLLSSIHLLACRIGAENVTRQVLFNYSCLFVDSRVIIVVLGT
;
A
#
# COMPACT_ATOMS: atom_id res chain seq x y z
N MET A 1 -13.75 -32.85 -40.55
CA MET A 1 -14.04 -31.44 -40.23
C MET A 1 -13.41 -31.12 -38.89
N ALA A 2 -12.09 -31.00 -38.88
CA ALA A 2 -11.30 -30.60 -37.74
C ALA A 2 -10.95 -29.12 -37.93
N SER A 3 -11.40 -28.26 -37.03
CA SER A 3 -10.93 -26.88 -36.91
C SER A 3 -10.23 -26.74 -35.56
N CYS A 4 -8.93 -26.99 -35.61
CA CYS A 4 -7.97 -26.70 -34.56
C CYS A 4 -7.67 -25.18 -34.54
N LEU A 5 -7.45 -24.68 -33.32
CA LEU A 5 -6.60 -23.54 -32.94
C LEU A 5 -7.18 -22.11 -33.03
N SER A 6 -7.94 -21.78 -31.99
CA SER A 6 -7.98 -20.43 -31.40
C SER A 6 -7.65 -20.55 -29.89
N HIS A 7 -6.38 -20.68 -29.54
CA HIS A 7 -5.93 -20.60 -28.13
C HIS A 7 -5.38 -19.20 -27.85
N GLY A 8 -6.29 -18.26 -27.59
CA GLY A 8 -6.01 -17.15 -26.71
C GLY A 8 -6.45 -17.57 -25.32
N PHE A 9 -5.52 -17.68 -24.37
CA PHE A 9 -5.84 -17.91 -22.96
C PHE A 9 -6.49 -16.64 -22.37
N PHE A 10 -7.74 -16.39 -22.73
CA PHE A 10 -8.69 -16.06 -21.68
C PHE A 10 -8.76 -17.32 -20.82
N VAL A 11 -8.45 -17.24 -19.52
CA VAL A 11 -8.83 -18.31 -18.61
C VAL A 11 -10.35 -18.25 -18.56
N GLN A 12 -10.98 -18.89 -19.53
CA GLN A 12 -12.38 -19.21 -19.48
C GLN A 12 -12.49 -20.08 -18.23
N TRP A 13 -13.26 -19.62 -17.25
CA TRP A 13 -13.50 -20.38 -16.03
C TRP A 13 -14.00 -21.77 -16.42
N VAL A 14 -13.16 -22.79 -16.19
CA VAL A 14 -13.50 -24.20 -16.40
C VAL A 14 -13.57 -24.84 -15.01
N PRO A 15 -14.76 -25.06 -14.44
CA PRO A 15 -14.93 -25.66 -13.12
C PRO A 15 -14.25 -27.04 -12.98
N GLU A 16 -14.00 -27.72 -14.10
CA GLU A 16 -13.45 -29.08 -14.15
C GLU A 16 -11.93 -29.15 -13.93
N GLU A 17 -11.21 -28.02 -14.01
CA GLU A 17 -9.78 -27.95 -13.73
C GLU A 17 -9.46 -27.96 -12.22
N TYR A 18 -10.46 -27.68 -11.37
CA TYR A 18 -10.30 -27.67 -9.92
C TYR A 18 -10.63 -29.04 -9.30
N PRO A 19 -9.89 -29.45 -8.25
CA PRO A 19 -10.10 -30.74 -7.62
C PRO A 19 -11.48 -30.80 -6.94
N ARG A 20 -12.25 -31.83 -7.28
CA ARG A 20 -13.63 -32.02 -6.80
C ARG A 20 -13.74 -32.61 -5.39
N SER A 21 -12.65 -33.18 -4.85
CA SER A 21 -12.66 -33.85 -3.54
C SER A 21 -11.35 -33.62 -2.78
N MET A 22 -11.42 -33.71 -1.45
CA MET A 22 -10.25 -33.61 -0.57
C MET A 22 -9.22 -34.71 -0.85
N ALA A 23 -9.68 -35.90 -1.23
CA ALA A 23 -8.79 -37.00 -1.63
C ALA A 23 -7.99 -36.65 -2.89
N ARG A 24 -8.63 -35.99 -3.86
CA ARG A 24 -7.98 -35.58 -5.11
C ARG A 24 -6.98 -34.45 -4.89
N ILE A 25 -7.24 -33.54 -3.96
CA ILE A 25 -6.26 -32.52 -3.54
C ILE A 25 -5.00 -33.21 -3.02
N TYR A 26 -5.16 -34.16 -2.08
CA TYR A 26 -4.06 -34.90 -1.47
C TYR A 26 -3.21 -35.68 -2.51
N GLU A 27 -3.84 -36.27 -3.52
CA GLU A 27 -3.13 -37.01 -4.57
C GLU A 27 -2.40 -36.12 -5.58
N TRP A 28 -2.91 -34.90 -5.84
CA TRP A 28 -2.44 -34.04 -6.93
C TRP A 28 -1.41 -33.01 -6.50
N THR A 29 -1.49 -32.49 -5.28
CA THR A 29 -0.64 -31.39 -4.85
C THR A 29 0.51 -31.91 -3.98
N PRO A 30 1.78 -31.66 -4.36
CA PRO A 30 2.90 -31.83 -3.44
C PRO A 30 2.97 -30.72 -2.38
N ASP A 31 1.99 -29.81 -2.38
CA ASP A 31 1.93 -28.64 -1.52
C ASP A 31 1.47 -28.99 -0.10
N GLU A 32 2.02 -28.26 0.88
CA GLU A 32 1.64 -28.38 2.27
C GLU A 32 0.24 -27.79 2.54
N CYS A 33 -0.45 -28.34 3.53
CA CYS A 33 -1.81 -27.92 3.88
C CYS A 33 -1.83 -26.50 4.49
N ILE A 34 -2.79 -25.67 4.07
CA ILE A 34 -3.00 -24.33 4.64
C ILE A 34 -3.73 -24.39 6.01
N PRO A 35 -3.51 -23.41 6.92
CA PRO A 35 -4.12 -23.41 8.25
C PRO A 35 -5.65 -23.48 8.27
N GLU A 36 -6.30 -22.91 7.25
CA GLU A 36 -7.75 -22.80 7.13
C GLU A 36 -8.44 -24.18 7.10
N PHE A 37 -7.77 -25.22 6.60
CA PHE A 37 -8.26 -26.61 6.64
C PHE A 37 -8.38 -27.18 8.07
N TYR A 38 -7.90 -26.47 9.10
CA TYR A 38 -8.00 -26.87 10.51
C TYR A 38 -8.94 -26.00 11.34
N ASP A 39 -9.51 -24.93 10.78
CA ASP A 39 -10.30 -23.95 11.54
C ASP A 39 -11.58 -23.46 10.84
N ASP A 40 -11.58 -23.34 9.49
CA ASP A 40 -12.69 -22.69 8.76
C ASP A 40 -13.54 -23.66 7.91
N PRO A 41 -14.79 -23.98 8.33
CA PRO A 41 -15.68 -24.89 7.59
C PRO A 41 -16.25 -24.29 6.31
N THR A 42 -16.11 -22.98 6.11
CA THR A 42 -16.63 -22.32 4.90
C THR A 42 -15.79 -22.63 3.67
N LEU A 43 -14.55 -23.08 3.84
CA LEU A 43 -13.61 -23.45 2.77
C LEU A 43 -14.12 -24.60 1.87
N PHE A 44 -15.00 -25.46 2.40
CA PHE A 44 -15.55 -26.60 1.66
C PHE A 44 -16.75 -26.25 0.78
N ARG A 45 -17.27 -25.03 0.90
CA ARG A 45 -18.40 -24.55 0.10
C ARG A 45 -17.92 -23.73 -1.09
N SER A 46 -18.44 -24.05 -2.26
CA SER A 46 -18.18 -23.28 -3.46
C SER A 46 -18.85 -21.91 -3.36
N THR A 47 -18.08 -20.84 -3.64
CA THR A 47 -18.62 -19.49 -3.82
C THR A 47 -19.24 -19.29 -5.20
N HIS A 48 -19.04 -20.25 -6.11
CA HIS A 48 -19.47 -20.19 -7.51
C HIS A 48 -20.66 -21.14 -7.77
N PRO A 49 -21.73 -20.66 -8.43
CA PRO A 49 -22.96 -21.44 -8.64
C PRO A 49 -22.80 -22.59 -9.64
N ASP A 50 -21.73 -22.59 -10.44
CA ASP A 50 -21.40 -23.58 -11.46
C ASP A 50 -20.34 -24.61 -11.01
N MET A 51 -19.92 -24.56 -9.74
CA MET A 51 -18.99 -25.50 -9.12
C MET A 51 -19.62 -26.16 -7.90
N CYS A 52 -19.47 -27.48 -7.79
CA CYS A 52 -19.94 -28.23 -6.63
C CYS A 52 -19.05 -27.98 -5.40
N ASP A 53 -19.63 -28.12 -4.21
CA ASP A 53 -18.88 -28.13 -2.96
C ASP A 53 -17.80 -29.22 -2.96
N LEU A 54 -16.73 -28.98 -2.19
CA LEU A 54 -15.60 -29.89 -2.13
C LEU A 54 -16.01 -31.19 -1.41
N GLU A 55 -15.93 -32.32 -2.13
CA GLU A 55 -16.34 -33.61 -1.59
C GLU A 55 -15.43 -34.06 -0.44
N LEU A 56 -16.07 -34.40 0.69
CA LEU A 56 -15.42 -34.82 1.92
C LEU A 56 -15.19 -36.34 1.94
N PRO A 57 -14.25 -36.83 2.76
CA PRO A 57 -14.08 -38.26 2.96
C PRO A 57 -15.33 -38.93 3.55
N PRO A 58 -15.59 -40.22 3.24
CA PRO A 58 -16.84 -40.90 3.60
C PRO A 58 -17.06 -41.09 5.10
N TRP A 59 -16.03 -40.90 5.93
CA TRP A 59 -16.12 -40.95 7.40
C TRP A 59 -16.44 -39.60 8.05
N CYS A 60 -16.61 -38.53 7.26
CA CYS A 60 -17.01 -37.22 7.73
C CYS A 60 -18.39 -36.88 7.15
N SER A 61 -19.36 -36.59 8.02
CA SER A 61 -20.73 -36.27 7.59
C SER A 61 -20.83 -34.89 6.95
N ASP A 62 -20.13 -33.91 7.54
CA ASP A 62 -20.19 -32.49 7.18
C ASP A 62 -18.82 -31.81 7.32
N ALA A 63 -18.66 -30.62 6.72
CA ALA A 63 -17.40 -29.85 6.74
C ALA A 63 -16.93 -29.53 8.16
N SER A 64 -17.85 -29.23 9.08
CA SER A 64 -17.52 -28.98 10.49
C SER A 64 -17.01 -30.23 11.19
N ASP A 65 -17.52 -31.41 10.83
CA ASP A 65 -17.05 -32.68 11.39
C ASP A 65 -15.67 -33.05 10.82
N PHE A 66 -15.45 -32.76 9.53
CA PHE A 66 -14.13 -32.88 8.93
C PHE A 66 -13.09 -32.01 9.65
N ILE A 67 -13.39 -30.74 9.93
CA ILE A 67 -12.44 -29.84 10.62
C ILE A 67 -12.14 -30.30 12.03
N LYS A 68 -13.16 -30.69 12.79
CA LYS A 68 -12.96 -31.23 14.13
C LYS A 68 -12.07 -32.46 14.10
N TRP A 69 -12.30 -33.37 13.15
CA TRP A 69 -11.49 -34.56 12.95
C TRP A 69 -10.06 -34.20 12.54
N HIS A 70 -9.89 -33.32 11.55
CA HIS A 70 -8.60 -32.93 11.00
C HIS A 70 -7.74 -32.20 12.04
N ARG A 71 -8.36 -31.31 12.83
CA ARG A 71 -7.74 -30.65 13.99
C ARG A 71 -7.37 -31.65 15.08
N ALA A 72 -8.24 -32.61 15.39
CA ALA A 72 -7.93 -33.65 16.37
C ALA A 72 -6.74 -34.53 15.92
N MET A 73 -6.57 -34.75 14.62
CA MET A 73 -5.39 -35.46 14.08
C MET A 73 -4.12 -34.62 14.22
N LEU A 74 -4.16 -33.31 13.93
CA LEU A 74 -3.03 -32.41 14.14
C LEU A 74 -2.60 -32.34 15.61
N GLU A 75 -3.58 -32.29 16.52
CA GLU A 75 -3.35 -32.23 17.97
C GLU A 75 -3.10 -33.61 18.60
N SER A 76 -3.08 -34.68 17.82
CA SER A 76 -2.84 -36.04 18.31
C SER A 76 -1.44 -36.21 18.89
N GLU A 77 -1.27 -37.17 19.80
CA GLU A 77 0.04 -37.51 20.34
C GLU A 77 1.01 -38.00 19.25
N HIS A 78 0.49 -38.66 18.22
CA HIS A 78 1.29 -39.12 17.08
C HIS A 78 1.97 -37.94 16.37
N VAL A 79 1.18 -36.94 15.96
CA VAL A 79 1.70 -35.74 15.29
C VAL A 79 2.55 -34.93 16.25
N SER A 80 2.09 -34.68 17.48
CA SER A 80 2.87 -33.96 18.50
C SER A 80 4.24 -34.58 18.77
N GLY A 81 4.36 -35.91 18.68
CA GLY A 81 5.60 -36.65 18.90
C GLY A 81 6.62 -36.56 17.76
N SER A 82 6.22 -36.10 16.58
CA SER A 82 7.05 -35.99 15.38
C SER A 82 7.00 -34.64 14.67
N LEU A 83 6.16 -33.69 15.10
CA LEU A 83 5.98 -32.38 14.46
C LEU A 83 7.29 -31.59 14.38
N ASN A 84 8.16 -31.73 15.38
CA ASN A 84 9.49 -31.11 15.38
C ASN A 84 10.33 -31.53 14.15
N LYS A 85 10.16 -32.77 13.65
CA LYS A 85 10.84 -33.24 12.44
C LYS A 85 10.30 -32.55 11.18
N TRP A 86 8.99 -32.32 11.10
CA TRP A 86 8.39 -31.57 9.99
C TRP A 86 8.90 -30.12 9.96
N ILE A 87 8.97 -29.48 11.14
CA ILE A 87 9.53 -28.13 11.28
C ILE A 87 11.00 -28.07 10.79
N ASP A 88 11.81 -29.08 11.13
CA ASP A 88 13.21 -29.17 10.70
C ASP A 88 13.38 -29.43 9.18
N LEU A 89 12.37 -30.02 8.53
CA LEU A 89 12.37 -30.27 7.09
C LEU A 89 12.08 -29.02 6.25
N LEU A 90 11.62 -27.93 6.87
CA LEU A 90 11.33 -26.67 6.18
C LEU A 90 12.59 -25.82 5.91
N SER A 91 13.70 -26.07 6.63
CA SER A 91 14.96 -25.35 6.38
C SER A 91 16.20 -26.01 7.02
N GLY A 92 17.39 -25.80 6.45
CA GLY A 92 18.67 -26.24 7.03
C GLY A 92 19.20 -27.57 6.48
N LYS A 93 20.15 -28.19 7.19
CA LYS A 93 20.87 -29.40 6.72
C LYS A 93 19.95 -30.61 6.54
N ALA A 94 18.97 -30.79 7.41
CA ALA A 94 17.98 -31.86 7.32
C ALA A 94 17.12 -31.75 6.04
N ALA A 95 16.75 -30.53 5.64
CA ALA A 95 16.05 -30.29 4.38
C ALA A 95 16.93 -30.63 3.15
N VAL A 96 18.24 -30.40 3.21
CA VAL A 96 19.18 -30.78 2.14
C VAL A 96 19.30 -32.30 2.01
N GLU A 97 19.45 -33.00 3.13
CA GLU A 97 19.53 -34.46 3.17
C GLU A 97 18.24 -35.13 2.68
N ALA A 98 17.08 -34.52 2.97
CA ALA A 98 15.77 -34.99 2.54
C ALA A 98 15.35 -34.52 1.14
N LEU A 99 16.22 -33.82 0.40
CA LEU A 99 15.91 -33.20 -0.91
C LEU A 99 14.70 -32.24 -0.88
N ASN A 100 14.38 -31.67 0.29
CA ASN A 100 13.25 -30.78 0.52
C ASN A 100 13.70 -29.31 0.64
N VAL A 101 14.64 -28.88 -0.21
CA VAL A 101 15.19 -27.52 -0.14
C VAL A 101 14.35 -26.60 -1.02
N HIS A 102 13.65 -25.67 -0.37
CA HIS A 102 12.89 -24.65 -1.09
C HIS A 102 13.81 -23.78 -1.96
N LEU A 103 13.41 -23.50 -3.21
CA LEU A 103 14.21 -22.77 -4.20
C LEU A 103 14.73 -21.41 -3.71
N SER A 104 13.97 -20.75 -2.82
CA SER A 104 14.36 -19.46 -2.21
C SER A 104 15.61 -19.55 -1.32
N LEU A 105 15.95 -20.73 -0.80
CA LEU A 105 17.12 -20.97 0.05
C LEU A 105 18.37 -21.38 -0.76
N VAL A 106 18.20 -21.79 -2.02
CA VAL A 106 19.29 -22.22 -2.92
C VAL A 106 19.91 -21.05 -3.69
N GLN A 107 19.12 -20.03 -4.03
CA GLN A 107 19.59 -18.85 -4.78
C GLN A 107 20.47 -17.93 -3.91
N LYS A 108 21.76 -18.26 -3.79
CA LYS A 108 22.79 -17.55 -2.99
C LYS A 108 23.19 -16.14 -3.47
N GLY A 109 22.40 -15.49 -4.33
CA GLY A 109 22.78 -14.23 -4.99
C GLY A 109 21.72 -13.14 -5.07
N VAL A 110 20.57 -13.28 -4.38
CA VAL A 110 19.49 -12.30 -4.50
C VAL A 110 19.28 -11.57 -3.19
N SER A 111 19.37 -10.25 -3.27
CA SER A 111 19.02 -9.27 -2.24
C SER A 111 17.72 -9.58 -1.47
N ARG A 112 17.65 -9.03 -0.26
CA ARG A 112 16.56 -9.13 0.73
C ARG A 112 15.17 -9.24 0.07
N ARG A 113 14.50 -10.38 0.26
CA ARG A 113 13.15 -10.67 -0.25
C ARG A 113 12.11 -10.42 0.84
N THR A 114 10.89 -10.06 0.46
CA THR A 114 9.75 -9.84 1.38
C THR A 114 8.72 -10.98 1.36
N SER A 115 9.02 -12.10 0.69
CA SER A 115 8.20 -13.31 0.59
C SER A 115 9.08 -14.55 0.36
N GLY A 116 8.61 -15.71 0.83
CA GLY A 116 9.34 -16.99 0.79
C GLY A 116 9.62 -17.52 2.20
N ILE A 117 10.14 -18.74 2.27
CA ILE A 117 10.49 -19.39 3.54
C ILE A 117 11.73 -18.72 4.12
N VAL A 118 11.67 -18.37 5.40
CA VAL A 118 12.79 -17.82 6.19
C VAL A 118 13.20 -18.85 7.22
N GLN A 119 14.49 -19.19 7.26
CA GLN A 119 15.05 -20.02 8.31
C GLN A 119 15.15 -19.20 9.60
N LEU A 120 14.36 -19.56 10.62
CA LEU A 120 14.35 -18.88 11.92
C LEU A 120 15.44 -19.39 12.88
N PHE A 121 15.86 -20.64 12.73
CA PHE A 121 16.85 -21.29 13.60
C PHE A 121 17.76 -22.21 12.79
N HIS A 122 18.99 -22.40 13.29
CA HIS A 122 20.02 -23.26 12.68
C HIS A 122 20.25 -24.56 13.46
N VAL A 123 19.46 -24.80 14.51
CA VAL A 123 19.55 -25.94 15.43
C VAL A 123 18.25 -26.75 15.32
N PRO A 124 18.28 -28.10 15.40
CA PRO A 124 17.06 -28.92 15.37
C PRO A 124 16.03 -28.49 16.40
N HIS A 125 14.77 -28.45 16.00
CA HIS A 125 13.67 -28.03 16.85
C HIS A 125 13.47 -29.01 18.01
N PRO A 126 13.35 -28.55 19.27
CA PRO A 126 13.14 -29.41 20.42
C PRO A 126 11.82 -30.19 20.29
N LYS A 127 11.82 -31.45 20.71
CA LYS A 127 10.61 -32.28 20.71
C LYS A 127 9.66 -31.82 21.83
N ARG A 128 8.36 -31.74 21.52
CA ARG A 128 7.32 -31.44 22.51
C ARG A 128 7.28 -32.57 23.56
N LEU A 129 7.34 -32.21 24.83
CA LEU A 129 7.21 -33.16 25.94
C LEU A 129 5.74 -33.61 26.07
N PRO A 130 5.47 -34.91 26.35
CA PRO A 130 4.12 -35.38 26.59
C PRO A 130 3.51 -34.71 27.83
N SER A 131 2.22 -34.37 27.76
CA SER A 131 1.50 -33.65 28.82
C SER A 131 1.51 -34.34 30.19
N SER A 132 1.89 -35.62 30.28
CA SER A 132 1.99 -36.34 31.54
C SER A 132 3.19 -35.94 32.42
N GLN A 133 4.12 -35.09 31.93
CA GLN A 133 5.29 -34.63 32.69
C GLN A 133 5.38 -33.11 32.86
N ALA A 134 4.40 -32.34 32.38
CA ALA A 134 4.30 -30.92 32.70
C ALA A 134 3.59 -30.76 34.04
N SER A 135 4.33 -30.87 35.15
CA SER A 135 3.85 -30.36 36.43
C SER A 135 3.66 -28.86 36.30
N TYR A 136 2.44 -28.44 35.97
CA TYR A 136 2.02 -27.05 35.95
C TYR A 136 2.11 -26.53 37.38
N VAL A 137 3.19 -25.83 37.71
CA VAL A 137 3.27 -25.07 38.96
C VAL A 137 2.49 -23.80 38.73
N SER A 138 1.34 -23.67 39.39
CA SER A 138 0.59 -22.42 39.44
C SER A 138 1.51 -21.32 39.98
N PRO A 139 1.52 -20.10 39.39
CA PRO A 139 2.30 -18.98 39.90
C PRO A 139 2.06 -18.66 41.40
N LEU A 140 0.94 -19.14 41.95
CA LEU A 140 0.52 -19.01 43.34
C LEU A 140 1.29 -19.92 44.32
N ASP A 141 2.02 -20.93 43.84
CA ASP A 141 2.74 -21.90 44.69
C ASP A 141 4.24 -21.60 44.82
N THR A 142 4.67 -20.37 44.50
CA THR A 142 6.06 -19.95 44.71
C THR A 142 6.32 -19.53 46.17
N PRO A 143 7.47 -19.90 46.76
CA PRO A 143 7.78 -19.66 48.19
C PRO A 143 7.99 -18.17 48.55
N TYR A 144 7.82 -17.26 47.59
CA TYR A 144 7.92 -15.82 47.76
C TYR A 144 6.55 -15.12 47.90
N PHE A 145 5.44 -15.88 47.86
CA PHE A 145 4.10 -15.31 47.99
C PHE A 145 3.69 -15.16 49.47
N ASN A 146 3.22 -13.97 49.84
CA ASN A 146 2.87 -13.63 51.22
C ASN A 146 1.72 -14.52 51.74
N PRO A 147 1.92 -15.30 52.83
CA PRO A 147 0.90 -16.21 53.37
C PRO A 147 -0.40 -15.50 53.80
N LEU A 148 -0.37 -14.18 54.03
CA LEU A 148 -1.58 -13.38 54.31
C LEU A 148 -2.57 -13.36 53.14
N TYR A 149 -2.11 -13.50 51.90
CA TYR A 149 -2.99 -13.58 50.73
C TYR A 149 -3.71 -14.94 50.63
N ARG A 150 -3.12 -15.99 51.20
CA ARG A 150 -3.78 -17.31 51.30
C ARG A 150 -4.93 -17.25 52.31
N ALA A 151 -4.71 -16.55 53.42
CA ALA A 151 -5.71 -16.32 54.46
C ALA A 151 -6.91 -15.47 54.00
N LEU A 152 -6.69 -14.51 53.07
CA LEU A 152 -7.75 -13.67 52.50
C LEU A 152 -8.72 -14.42 51.57
N ASN A 153 -8.27 -15.50 50.93
CA ASN A 153 -9.11 -16.33 50.05
C ASN A 153 -9.71 -17.55 50.76
N SER A 154 -9.11 -18.01 51.86
CA SER A 154 -9.71 -19.03 52.71
C SER A 154 -10.66 -18.33 53.68
N SER A 155 -11.93 -18.23 53.31
CA SER A 155 -13.05 -17.84 54.16
C SER A 155 -13.22 -18.80 55.35
N GLN A 156 -12.31 -18.72 56.31
CA GLN A 156 -12.46 -19.28 57.64
C GLN A 156 -12.34 -18.15 58.65
N ILE A 157 -13.45 -18.00 59.37
CA ILE A 157 -13.64 -17.20 60.57
C ILE A 157 -12.35 -17.23 61.39
N VAL A 158 -11.75 -16.06 61.61
CA VAL A 158 -10.69 -15.91 62.60
C VAL A 158 -11.38 -15.90 63.95
N ASP A 159 -11.62 -17.08 64.53
CA ASP A 159 -11.95 -17.24 65.94
C ASP A 159 -10.69 -16.94 66.76
N SER A 160 -10.24 -15.68 66.76
CA SER A 160 -9.36 -15.18 67.80
C SER A 160 -10.22 -14.48 68.82
N VAL A 161 -10.44 -15.13 69.96
CA VAL A 161 -11.04 -14.54 71.15
C VAL A 161 -10.15 -13.37 71.59
N GLY A 162 -10.50 -12.16 71.15
CA GLY A 162 -10.03 -10.90 71.70
C GLY A 162 -10.91 -10.54 72.89
N THR A 163 -10.31 -9.90 73.89
CA THR A 163 -10.88 -9.65 75.23
C THR A 163 -12.01 -8.63 75.31
N ASP A 164 -12.67 -8.27 74.21
CA ASP A 164 -13.88 -7.45 74.20
C ASP A 164 -14.84 -8.02 73.14
N ASP A 165 -16.11 -8.20 73.49
CA ASP A 165 -17.20 -8.88 72.73
C ASP A 165 -17.60 -8.23 71.38
N GLU A 166 -16.65 -7.65 70.63
CA GLU A 166 -16.88 -7.17 69.27
C GLU A 166 -16.29 -8.13 68.23
N THR A 167 -17.16 -8.90 67.59
CA THR A 167 -16.81 -9.72 66.42
C THR A 167 -16.45 -8.83 65.24
N PHE A 168 -15.16 -8.76 64.91
CA PHE A 168 -14.64 -8.01 63.77
C PHE A 168 -14.95 -8.74 62.46
N HIS A 169 -16.01 -8.32 61.75
CA HIS A 169 -16.36 -8.86 60.44
C HIS A 169 -15.59 -8.13 59.33
N LEU A 170 -14.65 -8.85 58.73
CA LEU A 170 -13.81 -8.35 57.62
C LEU A 170 -14.65 -7.92 56.41
N ASN A 171 -15.84 -8.50 56.22
CA ASN A 171 -16.80 -8.08 55.20
C ASN A 171 -17.35 -6.67 55.48
N ASP A 172 -17.65 -6.34 56.72
CA ASP A 172 -18.21 -5.03 57.10
C ASP A 172 -17.15 -3.94 56.91
N LEU A 173 -15.89 -4.22 57.25
CA LEU A 173 -14.77 -3.30 56.98
C LEU A 173 -14.51 -3.16 55.48
N VAL A 174 -14.65 -4.24 54.70
CA VAL A 174 -14.51 -4.19 53.24
C VAL A 174 -15.65 -3.40 52.61
N GLU A 175 -16.89 -3.57 53.09
CA GLU A 175 -18.04 -2.78 52.68
C GLU A 175 -17.89 -1.31 53.06
N GLU A 176 -17.42 -1.01 54.27
CA GLU A 176 -17.16 0.36 54.72
C GLU A 176 -16.05 1.02 53.90
N VAL A 177 -14.95 0.31 53.64
CA VAL A 177 -13.88 0.80 52.75
C VAL A 177 -14.38 1.00 51.32
N GLN A 178 -15.22 0.09 50.80
CA GLN A 178 -15.83 0.22 49.48
C GLN A 178 -16.77 1.43 49.42
N GLN A 179 -17.63 1.61 50.43
CA GLN A 179 -18.54 2.76 50.55
C GLN A 179 -17.76 4.08 50.65
N THR A 180 -16.76 4.14 51.52
CA THR A 180 -15.90 5.33 51.67
C THR A 180 -15.17 5.65 50.36
N GLN A 181 -14.73 4.63 49.62
CA GLN A 181 -14.14 4.82 48.30
C GLN A 181 -15.17 5.27 47.24
N MET A 182 -16.39 4.73 47.25
CA MET A 182 -17.45 5.16 46.34
C MET A 182 -17.87 6.60 46.62
N GLU A 183 -18.00 7.00 47.88
CA GLU A 183 -18.29 8.38 48.28
C GLU A 183 -17.18 9.34 47.86
N LYS A 184 -15.92 8.97 48.08
CA LYS A 184 -14.77 9.74 47.62
C LYS A 184 -14.79 9.91 46.09
N ARG A 185 -15.12 8.85 45.34
CA ARG A 185 -15.26 8.92 43.86
C ARG A 185 -16.39 9.84 43.43
N ARG A 186 -17.56 9.74 44.07
CA ARG A 186 -18.73 10.61 43.79
C ARG A 186 -18.39 12.09 44.03
N ARG A 187 -17.74 12.40 45.16
CA ARG A 187 -17.33 13.76 45.50
C ARG A 187 -16.39 14.34 44.44
N VAL A 188 -15.37 13.59 44.03
CA VAL A 188 -14.44 14.14 43.03
C VAL A 188 -15.08 14.23 41.64
N SER A 189 -15.89 13.26 41.23
CA SER A 189 -16.65 13.36 39.96
C SER A 189 -17.52 14.63 39.92
N SER A 190 -18.17 14.97 41.04
CA SER A 190 -18.94 16.21 41.19
C SER A 190 -18.05 17.46 41.12
N SER A 191 -16.86 17.45 41.74
CA SER A 191 -15.89 18.56 41.63
C SER A 191 -15.39 18.76 40.20
N VAL A 192 -15.14 17.69 39.45
CA VAL A 192 -14.66 17.75 38.05
C VAL A 192 -15.75 18.27 37.13
N ALA A 193 -16.98 17.77 37.30
CA ALA A 193 -18.14 18.29 36.59
C ALA A 193 -18.32 19.79 36.90
N SER A 194 -18.09 20.21 38.15
CA SER A 194 -18.16 21.63 38.52
C SER A 194 -17.12 22.48 37.80
N ILE A 195 -15.89 21.99 37.64
CA ILE A 195 -14.85 22.70 36.88
C ILE A 195 -15.26 22.79 35.41
N ALA A 196 -15.72 21.69 34.80
CA ALA A 196 -16.17 21.69 33.41
C ALA A 196 -17.33 22.68 33.17
N VAL A 197 -18.31 22.73 34.09
CA VAL A 197 -19.41 23.70 34.07
C VAL A 197 -18.87 25.13 34.14
N THR A 198 -17.93 25.42 35.05
CA THR A 198 -17.36 26.78 35.16
C THR A 198 -16.57 27.20 33.92
N VAL A 199 -15.80 26.29 33.31
CA VAL A 199 -15.07 26.57 32.06
C VAL A 199 -16.05 26.89 30.93
N LEU A 200 -17.16 26.17 30.84
CA LEU A 200 -18.23 26.45 29.87
C LEU A 200 -18.93 27.79 30.12
N GLU A 201 -19.25 28.10 31.37
CA GLU A 201 -19.89 29.36 31.74
C GLU A 201 -18.97 30.56 31.46
N LEU A 202 -17.66 30.41 31.63
CA LEU A 202 -16.68 31.43 31.27
C LEU A 202 -16.52 31.56 29.75
N ALA A 203 -16.48 30.44 29.02
CA ALA A 203 -16.32 30.43 27.57
C ALA A 203 -17.56 30.94 26.83
N LEU A 204 -18.75 30.77 27.41
CA LEU A 204 -20.05 31.14 26.83
C LEU A 204 -20.82 32.11 27.74
N ALA A 205 -20.12 33.06 28.37
CA ALA A 205 -20.70 33.97 29.35
C ALA A 205 -21.91 34.78 28.83
N GLU A 206 -21.92 35.10 27.53
CA GLU A 206 -23.01 35.83 26.87
C GLU A 206 -24.34 35.06 26.87
N TYR A 207 -24.27 33.72 26.84
CA TYR A 207 -25.41 32.80 26.81
C TYR A 207 -25.79 32.27 28.20
N CYS A 208 -25.14 32.76 29.26
CA CYS A 208 -25.33 32.29 30.64
C CYS A 208 -26.22 33.19 31.51
N ARG A 209 -26.89 34.19 30.91
CA ARG A 209 -27.66 35.24 31.62
C ARG A 209 -29.01 34.78 32.18
N ASP A 210 -29.45 33.57 31.84
CA ASP A 210 -30.78 33.05 32.18
C ASP A 210 -30.85 32.32 33.53
N LEU A 211 -29.79 32.39 34.37
CA LEU A 211 -29.76 31.67 35.66
C LEU A 211 -30.37 32.50 36.78
N SER A 212 -31.27 31.90 37.57
CA SER A 212 -31.70 32.49 38.84
C SER A 212 -30.54 32.50 39.85
N ALA A 213 -30.54 33.48 40.75
CA ALA A 213 -29.51 33.61 41.79
C ALA A 213 -29.46 32.38 42.74
N ASP A 214 -30.55 31.62 42.84
CA ASP A 214 -30.71 30.45 43.72
C ASP A 214 -30.59 29.10 42.97
N ALA A 215 -30.11 29.09 41.72
CA ALA A 215 -30.06 27.86 40.92
C ALA A 215 -29.11 26.81 41.52
N THR A 216 -29.58 25.56 41.56
CA THR A 216 -28.80 24.44 42.11
C THR A 216 -27.68 24.02 41.15
N PHE A 217 -26.71 23.25 41.65
CA PHE A 217 -25.63 22.72 40.82
C PHE A 217 -26.14 21.87 39.65
N ASP A 218 -27.20 21.09 39.88
CA ASP A 218 -27.79 20.21 38.86
C ASP A 218 -28.45 21.02 37.73
N ASP A 219 -29.08 22.15 38.06
CA ASP A 219 -29.64 23.07 37.07
C ASP A 219 -28.53 23.68 36.19
N ARG A 220 -27.40 24.04 36.80
CA ARG A 220 -26.21 24.56 36.09
C ARG A 220 -25.57 23.50 35.21
N LEU A 221 -25.49 22.26 35.67
CA LEU A 221 -24.94 21.12 34.93
C LEU A 221 -25.81 20.79 33.71
N LEU A 222 -27.13 20.72 33.89
CA LEU A 222 -28.08 20.46 32.81
C LEU A 222 -28.02 21.56 31.74
N ARG A 223 -27.85 22.81 32.15
CA ARG A 223 -27.64 23.93 31.24
C ARG A 223 -26.31 23.83 30.49
N ALA A 224 -25.21 23.53 31.18
CA ALA A 224 -23.90 23.38 30.55
C ALA A 224 -23.93 22.30 29.45
N ARG A 225 -24.64 21.18 29.69
CA ARG A 225 -24.89 20.14 28.69
C ARG A 225 -25.66 20.68 27.47
N ARG A 226 -26.72 21.47 27.68
CA ARG A 226 -27.49 22.11 26.58
C ARG A 226 -26.68 23.14 25.79
N LEU A 227 -25.86 23.94 26.46
CA LEU A 227 -24.99 24.94 25.83
C LEU A 227 -23.91 24.28 24.98
N LEU A 228 -23.35 23.16 25.45
CA LEU A 228 -22.36 22.40 24.69
C LEU A 228 -22.96 21.79 23.41
N LEU A 229 -24.23 21.36 23.45
CA LEU A 229 -24.95 20.84 22.27
C LEU A 229 -25.34 21.94 21.27
N SER A 230 -25.77 23.11 21.76
CA SER A 230 -26.30 24.19 20.91
C SER A 230 -25.22 25.16 20.41
N HIS A 231 -24.26 25.51 21.25
CA HIS A 231 -23.26 26.56 21.01
C HIS A 231 -21.82 26.04 21.13
N GLY A 232 -21.61 24.72 21.18
CA GLY A 232 -20.29 24.12 21.29
C GLY A 232 -19.32 24.57 20.20
N TYR A 233 -19.81 24.96 19.02
CA TYR A 233 -19.00 25.47 17.90
C TYR A 233 -18.23 26.76 18.20
N LEU A 234 -18.65 27.55 19.20
CA LEU A 234 -18.00 28.79 19.63
C LEU A 234 -16.79 28.53 20.54
N ILE A 235 -16.71 27.35 21.15
CA ILE A 235 -15.62 26.96 22.03
C ILE A 235 -14.44 26.48 21.18
N PRO A 236 -13.18 26.88 21.46
CA PRO A 236 -12.02 26.35 20.77
C PRO A 236 -12.01 24.82 20.76
N GLY A 237 -11.74 24.20 19.60
CA GLY A 237 -11.88 22.75 19.42
C GLY A 237 -11.12 21.91 20.45
N HIS A 238 -9.94 22.39 20.88
CA HIS A 238 -9.11 21.73 21.89
C HIS A 238 -9.72 21.70 23.31
N LEU A 239 -10.67 22.58 23.63
CA LEU A 239 -11.42 22.56 24.90
C LEU A 239 -12.76 21.85 24.76
N ARG A 240 -13.38 21.96 23.58
CA ARG A 240 -14.71 21.43 23.31
C ARG A 240 -14.82 19.92 23.52
N GLU A 241 -13.84 19.16 23.04
CA GLU A 241 -13.82 17.69 23.11
C GLU A 241 -13.62 17.18 24.56
N PRO A 242 -12.60 17.66 25.33
CA PRO A 242 -12.50 17.35 26.75
C PRO A 242 -13.76 17.70 27.57
N LEU A 243 -14.41 18.83 27.26
CA LEU A 243 -15.63 19.25 27.95
C LEU A 243 -16.82 18.32 27.67
N LYS A 244 -16.90 17.69 26.50
CA LYS A 244 -17.92 16.66 26.20
C LYS A 244 -17.72 15.42 27.06
N LEU A 245 -16.50 14.89 27.07
CA LEU A 245 -16.16 13.69 27.86
C LEU A 245 -16.32 13.89 29.38
N LEU A 246 -16.07 15.10 29.89
CA LEU A 246 -16.22 15.40 31.31
C LEU A 246 -17.68 15.61 31.74
N LEU A 247 -18.58 15.93 30.80
CA LEU A 247 -19.98 16.21 31.06
C LEU A 247 -20.93 15.08 30.66
N GLU A 248 -20.50 14.13 29.82
CA GLU A 248 -21.22 12.91 29.50
C GLU A 248 -21.10 11.88 30.62
N GLU A 249 -22.24 11.34 31.09
CA GLU A 249 -22.29 10.22 32.02
C GLU A 249 -21.98 8.93 31.26
N HIS A 250 -20.71 8.50 31.23
CA HIS A 250 -20.38 7.14 30.81
C HIS A 250 -20.56 6.19 32.01
N PRO A 251 -21.45 5.18 31.94
CA PRO A 251 -21.67 4.21 33.02
C PRO A 251 -20.55 3.16 33.15
N THR A 252 -19.46 3.27 32.40
CA THR A 252 -18.47 2.19 32.27
C THR A 252 -17.03 2.72 32.31
N GLU A 253 -16.27 2.15 33.25
CA GLU A 253 -14.80 2.17 33.36
C GLU A 253 -14.09 3.46 33.84
N MET A 254 -14.47 3.99 35.00
CA MET A 254 -13.47 4.65 35.86
C MET A 254 -12.71 3.61 36.70
N ARG A 255 -11.95 2.72 36.05
CA ARG A 255 -10.87 2.01 36.74
C ARG A 255 -9.76 3.02 37.05
N LEU A 256 -9.73 3.48 38.29
CA LEU A 256 -8.59 4.17 38.88
C LEU A 256 -7.47 3.14 39.04
N GLU A 257 -6.59 3.01 38.05
CA GLU A 257 -5.33 2.30 38.25
C GLU A 257 -4.47 3.13 39.23
N ARG A 258 -4.06 2.49 40.34
CA ARG A 258 -2.99 3.02 41.18
C ARG A 258 -1.78 3.24 40.27
N GLY A 259 -1.31 4.48 40.23
CA GLY A 259 -0.43 4.99 39.19
C GLY A 259 0.75 4.08 38.87
N ILE A 260 0.80 3.65 37.60
CA ILE A 260 2.07 3.35 36.96
C ILE A 260 2.65 4.72 36.58
N TYR A 261 3.63 5.17 37.38
CA TYR A 261 4.55 6.28 37.13
C TYR A 261 4.01 7.47 36.31
N MET A 262 3.24 8.35 36.96
CA MET A 262 3.05 9.71 36.47
C MET A 262 4.23 10.58 36.95
N SER A 263 4.99 11.16 36.02
CA SER A 263 6.09 12.08 36.32
C SER A 263 5.63 13.45 36.85
N ASN A 264 4.31 13.74 36.84
CA ASN A 264 3.75 14.95 37.42
C ASN A 264 2.52 14.66 38.29
N TRP A 265 2.74 14.67 39.61
CA TRP A 265 1.77 14.63 40.70
C TRP A 265 0.61 15.64 40.60
N LEU A 266 0.75 16.71 39.82
CA LEU A 266 -0.28 17.75 39.64
C LEU A 266 -1.42 17.34 38.69
N LEU A 267 -1.21 16.41 37.76
CA LEU A 267 -2.16 16.15 36.67
C LEU A 267 -3.36 15.27 37.05
N ASN A 268 -3.28 14.49 38.13
CA ASN A 268 -4.41 13.69 38.61
C ASN A 268 -5.08 14.27 39.87
N THR A 269 -4.80 15.53 40.20
CA THR A 269 -5.54 16.26 41.26
C THR A 269 -7.01 16.45 40.91
N PHE A 270 -7.31 16.50 39.60
CA PHE A 270 -8.65 16.66 39.05
C PHE A 270 -9.34 15.34 38.67
N ASN A 271 -8.87 14.15 39.13
CA ASN A 271 -9.44 12.82 38.78
C ASN A 271 -10.00 12.72 37.35
N LEU A 272 -9.22 13.19 36.37
CA LEU A 272 -9.65 13.14 34.97
C LEU A 272 -9.81 11.67 34.55
N PRO A 273 -10.74 11.35 33.63
CA PRO A 273 -10.90 10.01 33.10
C PRO A 273 -9.55 9.39 32.68
N SER A 274 -9.37 8.10 32.94
CA SER A 274 -8.10 7.38 32.68
C SER A 274 -7.63 7.46 31.23
N ARG A 275 -8.57 7.70 30.30
CA ARG A 275 -8.31 7.92 28.88
C ARG A 275 -7.68 9.29 28.61
N ILE A 276 -8.17 10.34 29.26
CA ILE A 276 -7.68 11.72 29.09
C ILE A 276 -6.31 11.87 29.73
N THR A 277 -6.10 11.29 30.91
CA THR A 277 -4.80 11.31 31.59
C THR A 277 -3.72 10.59 30.79
N ARG A 278 -4.03 9.39 30.25
CA ARG A 278 -3.12 8.66 29.37
C ARG A 278 -2.84 9.38 28.06
N LEU A 279 -3.86 9.96 27.43
CA LEU A 279 -3.66 10.75 26.22
C LEU A 279 -2.75 11.97 26.51
N HIS A 280 -2.99 12.65 27.61
CA HIS A 280 -2.20 13.82 27.99
C HIS A 280 -0.74 13.47 28.31
N SER A 281 -0.48 12.37 29.03
CA SER A 281 0.89 11.93 29.29
C SER A 281 1.63 11.63 27.98
N HIS A 282 1.01 10.90 27.05
CA HIS A 282 1.63 10.59 25.77
C HIS A 282 1.83 11.83 24.87
N LEU A 283 0.93 12.82 24.93
CA LEU A 283 1.12 14.11 24.25
C LEU A 283 2.26 14.93 24.87
N ILE A 284 2.42 14.90 26.20
CA ILE A 284 3.58 15.52 26.85
C ILE A 284 4.85 14.84 26.36
N ASP A 285 4.92 13.50 26.41
CA ASP A 285 6.08 12.74 25.96
C ASP A 285 6.43 13.08 24.51
N PHE A 286 5.42 13.15 23.63
CA PHE A 286 5.58 13.58 22.24
C PHE A 286 6.23 14.97 22.12
N HIS A 287 5.75 15.96 22.87
CA HIS A 287 6.28 17.33 22.79
C HIS A 287 7.65 17.48 23.47
N VAL A 288 7.90 16.76 24.56
CA VAL A 288 9.20 16.75 25.24
C VAL A 288 10.27 16.14 24.34
N LEU A 289 9.97 15.00 23.69
CA LEU A 289 10.87 14.37 22.73
C LEU A 289 11.09 15.25 21.49
N ALA A 290 10.05 15.93 21.00
CA ALA A 290 10.18 16.91 19.93
C ALA A 290 11.10 18.08 20.32
N HIS A 291 11.04 18.55 21.56
CA HIS A 291 11.92 19.59 22.08
C HIS A 291 13.36 19.10 22.22
N ALA A 292 13.57 17.90 22.78
CA ALA A 292 14.89 17.29 22.90
C ALA A 292 15.58 17.13 21.54
N ARG A 293 14.82 16.72 20.50
CA ARG A 293 15.34 16.61 19.13
C ARG A 293 15.83 17.93 18.54
N ARG A 294 15.22 19.07 18.91
CA ARG A 294 15.67 20.40 18.44
C ARG A 294 16.99 20.84 19.06
N LEU A 295 17.36 20.29 20.22
CA LEU A 295 18.58 20.66 20.94
C LEU A 295 19.80 19.86 20.49
N LEU A 296 19.61 18.74 19.79
CA LEU A 296 20.69 17.86 19.32
C LEU A 296 21.07 18.14 17.85
N PRO A 297 22.36 18.07 17.48
CA PRO A 297 22.77 18.11 16.08
C PRO A 297 22.26 16.88 15.30
N ALA A 298 22.09 17.01 13.99
CA ALA A 298 21.61 15.92 13.13
C ALA A 298 22.58 14.72 13.16
N GLY A 299 22.08 13.53 13.51
CA GLY A 299 22.84 12.29 13.67
C GLY A 299 21.97 11.13 14.16
N GLU A 300 22.55 9.94 14.36
CA GLU A 300 21.82 8.70 14.72
C GLU A 300 20.96 8.83 15.99
N ALA A 301 21.45 9.57 17.00
CA ALA A 301 20.70 9.85 18.22
C ALA A 301 19.41 10.67 17.98
N SER A 302 19.39 11.49 16.92
CA SER A 302 18.20 12.27 16.52
C SER A 302 17.14 11.37 15.89
N ASP A 303 17.56 10.34 15.16
CA ASP A 303 16.67 9.37 14.50
C ASP A 303 16.02 8.42 15.52
N GLU A 304 16.75 8.00 16.55
CA GLU A 304 16.18 7.21 17.66
C GLU A 304 15.14 8.01 18.46
N LEU A 305 15.44 9.27 18.77
CA LEU A 305 14.49 10.16 19.45
C LEU A 305 13.25 10.44 18.59
N LEU A 306 13.41 10.55 17.26
CA LEU A 306 12.28 10.65 16.34
C LEU A 306 11.42 9.38 16.38
N ALA A 307 12.02 8.19 16.37
CA ALA A 307 11.26 6.95 16.48
C ALA A 307 10.49 6.88 17.81
N GLN A 308 11.10 7.28 18.92
CA GLN A 308 10.43 7.36 20.23
C GLN A 308 9.29 8.39 20.24
N GLN A 309 9.51 9.57 19.63
CA GLN A 309 8.49 10.60 19.48
C GLN A 309 7.28 10.04 18.71
N LEU A 310 7.51 9.35 17.59
CA LEU A 310 6.45 8.77 16.77
C LEU A 310 5.73 7.61 17.49
N ASN A 311 6.43 6.80 18.27
CA ASN A 311 5.80 5.76 19.10
C ASN A 311 4.90 6.38 20.19
N ALA A 312 5.31 7.48 20.82
CA ALA A 312 4.43 8.20 21.75
C ALA A 312 3.17 8.73 21.04
N PHE A 313 3.29 9.17 19.78
CA PHE A 313 2.13 9.54 18.96
C PHE A 313 1.24 8.32 18.61
N VAL A 314 1.82 7.15 18.36
CA VAL A 314 1.05 5.91 18.16
C VAL A 314 0.22 5.56 19.40
N GLU A 315 0.77 5.70 20.60
CA GLU A 315 -0.01 5.51 21.82
C GLU A 315 -1.13 6.55 21.95
N CYS A 316 -0.90 7.79 21.50
CA CYS A 316 -1.97 8.80 21.41
C CYS A 316 -3.09 8.37 20.44
N LEU A 317 -2.76 7.76 19.30
CA LEU A 317 -3.75 7.26 18.33
C LEU A 317 -4.55 6.08 18.91
N ARG A 318 -3.92 5.18 19.68
CA ARG A 318 -4.59 4.04 20.31
C ARG A 318 -5.55 4.45 21.42
N VAL A 319 -5.13 5.40 22.25
CA VAL A 319 -5.96 5.92 23.36
C VAL A 319 -7.00 6.90 22.84
N GLY A 320 -6.70 7.61 21.74
CA GLY A 320 -7.59 8.58 21.10
C GLY A 320 -8.95 7.99 20.73
N GLY A 321 -10.02 8.64 21.16
CA GLY A 321 -11.37 8.33 20.71
C GLY A 321 -11.70 9.00 19.38
N VAL A 322 -12.93 8.78 18.89
CA VAL A 322 -13.47 9.44 17.68
C VAL A 322 -13.36 10.95 17.76
N GLU A 323 -13.51 11.50 18.97
CA GLU A 323 -13.53 12.93 19.23
C GLU A 323 -12.19 13.60 18.93
N MET A 324 -11.06 12.97 19.26
CA MET A 324 -9.72 13.60 19.13
C MET A 324 -9.10 13.41 17.74
N ARG A 325 -9.79 12.76 16.80
CA ARG A 325 -9.27 12.42 15.45
C ARG A 325 -8.77 13.64 14.68
N ASN A 326 -9.49 14.77 14.77
CA ASN A 326 -9.13 16.00 14.07
C ASN A 326 -7.85 16.66 14.60
N LEU A 327 -7.69 16.67 15.93
CA LEU A 327 -6.48 17.18 16.56
C LEU A 327 -5.27 16.30 16.18
N LEU A 328 -5.42 14.98 16.29
CA LEU A 328 -4.37 14.02 15.95
C LEU A 328 -4.01 14.10 14.46
N ALA A 329 -4.98 14.30 13.56
CA ALA A 329 -4.74 14.53 12.14
C ALA A 329 -3.89 15.77 11.88
N ARG A 330 -4.18 16.91 12.55
CA ARG A 330 -3.37 18.13 12.43
C ARG A 330 -1.94 17.94 12.94
N ILE A 331 -1.78 17.25 14.07
CA ILE A 331 -0.45 16.93 14.60
C ILE A 331 0.30 16.04 13.61
N PHE A 332 -0.35 15.03 13.02
CA PHE A 332 0.28 14.16 12.03
C PHE A 332 0.70 14.92 10.77
N ILE A 333 -0.18 15.77 10.22
CA ILE A 333 0.14 16.63 9.06
C ILE A 333 1.35 17.52 9.35
N SER A 334 1.48 18.05 10.57
CA SER A 334 2.66 18.84 10.96
C SER A 334 3.97 18.04 10.92
N GLN A 335 3.92 16.73 11.15
CA GLN A 335 5.12 15.87 11.04
C GLN A 335 5.51 15.62 9.58
N LEU A 336 4.51 15.58 8.67
CA LEU A 336 4.76 15.41 7.24
C LEU A 336 5.37 16.65 6.57
N ALA A 337 5.27 17.83 7.20
CA ALA A 337 5.85 19.06 6.67
C ALA A 337 7.39 19.03 6.61
N SER A 338 8.05 18.17 7.40
CA SER A 338 9.50 18.02 7.40
C SER A 338 9.93 16.70 6.74
N PRO A 339 10.77 16.70 5.71
CA PRO A 339 11.05 15.49 4.92
C PRO A 339 11.79 14.40 5.70
N GLN A 340 12.65 14.79 6.65
CA GLN A 340 13.38 13.87 7.54
C GLN A 340 12.41 13.12 8.48
N SER A 341 11.33 13.77 8.90
CA SER A 341 10.31 13.18 9.78
C SER A 341 9.19 12.49 9.02
N ALA A 342 8.92 12.90 7.79
CA ALA A 342 7.77 12.46 7.01
C ALA A 342 7.80 10.96 6.70
N VAL A 343 8.95 10.45 6.25
CA VAL A 343 9.07 9.02 5.89
C VAL A 343 8.93 8.12 7.14
N PRO A 344 9.66 8.34 8.25
CA PRO A 344 9.46 7.56 9.47
C PRO A 344 8.04 7.68 10.03
N ALA A 345 7.43 8.87 9.96
CA ALA A 345 6.05 9.08 10.41
C ALA A 345 5.05 8.26 9.58
N LEU A 346 5.21 8.20 8.26
CA LEU A 346 4.39 7.35 7.39
C LEU A 346 4.67 5.86 7.59
N LEU A 347 5.89 5.43 7.91
CA LEU A 347 6.15 4.00 8.10
C LEU A 347 5.64 3.48 9.46
N ILE A 348 5.79 4.28 10.52
CA ILE A 348 5.47 3.88 11.90
C ILE A 348 4.00 4.12 12.22
N CYS A 349 3.47 5.31 11.90
CA CYS A 349 2.15 5.71 12.36
C CYS A 349 1.03 5.29 11.39
N PHE A 350 1.33 5.10 10.10
CA PHE A 350 0.30 4.88 9.07
C PHE A 350 -0.61 3.67 9.32
N PRO A 351 -0.11 2.49 9.75
CA PRO A 351 -1.00 1.36 10.07
C PRO A 351 -2.02 1.68 11.17
N HIS A 352 -1.64 2.51 12.14
CA HIS A 352 -2.53 2.95 13.21
C HIS A 352 -3.46 4.08 12.77
N ILE A 353 -3.02 4.93 11.85
CA ILE A 353 -3.84 6.01 11.27
C ILE A 353 -4.98 5.44 10.43
N VAL A 354 -4.74 4.38 9.64
CA VAL A 354 -5.79 3.71 8.85
C VAL A 354 -6.93 3.19 9.72
N ALA A 355 -6.65 2.77 10.96
CA ALA A 355 -7.66 2.31 11.89
C ALA A 355 -8.46 3.45 12.56
N VAL A 356 -7.90 4.66 12.61
CA VAL A 356 -8.43 5.76 13.43
C VAL A 356 -9.02 6.89 12.58
N PHE A 357 -8.51 7.16 11.38
CA PHE A 357 -8.94 8.31 10.57
C PHE A 357 -10.08 7.95 9.63
N ASP A 358 -11.01 8.90 9.43
CA ASP A 358 -12.09 8.80 8.46
C ASP A 358 -11.67 9.37 7.10
N THR A 359 -12.48 9.18 6.07
CA THR A 359 -12.22 9.65 4.69
C THR A 359 -11.90 11.15 4.63
N ALA A 360 -12.64 11.98 5.36
CA ALA A 360 -12.42 13.43 5.41
C ALA A 360 -11.03 13.81 5.97
N ASN A 361 -10.49 13.03 6.90
CA ASN A 361 -9.15 13.26 7.45
C ASN A 361 -8.07 12.81 6.46
N PHE A 362 -8.34 11.75 5.68
CA PHE A 362 -7.45 11.33 4.59
C PHE A 362 -7.45 12.32 3.42
N ASP A 363 -8.58 12.95 3.10
CA ASP A 363 -8.65 14.02 2.09
C ASP A 363 -7.78 15.22 2.49
N ALA A 364 -7.76 15.58 3.78
CA ALA A 364 -6.87 16.61 4.30
C ALA A 364 -5.39 16.20 4.33
N LEU A 365 -5.11 14.90 4.42
CA LEU A 365 -3.76 14.33 4.47
C LEU A 365 -3.14 14.19 3.07
N LEU A 366 -3.98 13.95 2.06
CA LEU A 366 -3.57 13.64 0.70
C LEU A 366 -2.62 14.69 0.08
N PRO A 367 -2.84 16.01 0.21
CA PRO A 367 -1.90 17.00 -0.30
C PRO A 367 -0.52 16.92 0.36
N ALA A 368 -0.48 16.65 1.67
CA ALA A 368 0.77 16.52 2.42
C ALA A 368 1.55 15.27 1.99
N ILE A 369 0.86 14.16 1.72
CA ILE A 369 1.48 12.94 1.18
C ILE A 369 1.96 13.16 -0.25
N LYS A 370 1.15 13.80 -1.09
CA LYS A 370 1.50 14.08 -2.49
C LYS A 370 2.78 14.92 -2.58
N ASN A 371 2.90 15.96 -1.75
CA ASN A 371 4.10 16.80 -1.69
C ASN A 371 5.38 15.99 -1.41
N ILE A 372 5.31 14.87 -0.68
CA ILE A 372 6.48 14.02 -0.41
C ILE A 372 7.01 13.39 -1.71
N TYR A 373 6.12 13.01 -2.63
CA TYR A 373 6.48 12.44 -3.92
C TYR A 373 6.86 13.51 -4.95
N ASP A 374 6.24 14.68 -4.90
CA ASP A 374 6.47 15.79 -5.85
C ASP A 374 7.74 16.60 -5.53
N ASN A 375 8.38 16.41 -4.36
CA ASN A 375 9.55 17.20 -3.97
C ASN A 375 10.75 16.99 -4.90
N ASP A 376 11.27 18.08 -5.48
CA ASP A 376 12.49 18.11 -6.32
C ASP A 376 13.73 17.53 -5.61
N ILE A 377 13.77 17.60 -4.28
CA ILE A 377 14.85 17.08 -3.45
C ILE A 377 14.51 15.66 -3.02
N PHE A 378 15.03 14.67 -3.75
CA PHE A 378 14.79 13.26 -3.46
C PHE A 378 15.62 12.75 -2.27
N TYR A 379 14.94 12.27 -1.23
CA TYR A 379 15.58 11.61 -0.09
C TYR A 379 15.61 10.09 -0.31
N PRO A 380 16.75 9.39 -0.13
CA PRO A 380 16.83 7.93 -0.28
C PRO A 380 15.82 7.14 0.56
N SER A 381 15.36 7.72 1.68
CA SER A 381 14.34 7.15 2.55
C SER A 381 12.97 7.01 1.85
N VAL A 382 12.63 7.87 0.87
CA VAL A 382 11.37 7.82 0.12
C VAL A 382 11.22 6.50 -0.65
N LEU A 383 12.31 5.85 -1.03
CA LEU A 383 12.27 4.51 -1.65
C LEU A 383 11.56 3.47 -0.77
N LYS A 384 11.57 3.64 0.56
CA LYS A 384 10.84 2.75 1.48
C LYS A 384 9.32 2.88 1.33
N LEU A 385 8.83 4.04 0.89
CA LEU A 385 7.41 4.28 0.63
C LEU A 385 6.95 3.68 -0.70
N LEU A 386 7.88 3.31 -1.60
CA LEU A 386 7.56 2.60 -2.83
C LEU A 386 7.29 1.10 -2.59
N ASP A 387 7.50 0.59 -1.37
CA ASP A 387 7.20 -0.81 -1.06
C ASP A 387 5.70 -1.11 -1.31
N ARG A 388 5.44 -2.22 -2.01
CA ARG A 388 4.12 -2.80 -2.25
C ARG A 388 3.23 -2.80 -1.00
N ARG A 389 3.78 -3.08 0.19
CA ARG A 389 3.01 -3.12 1.44
C ARG A 389 2.40 -1.76 1.78
N PHE A 390 3.20 -0.71 1.63
CA PHE A 390 2.77 0.65 1.94
C PHE A 390 1.80 1.18 0.87
N LEU A 391 2.13 1.02 -0.41
CA LEU A 391 1.27 1.51 -1.52
C LEU A 391 -0.13 0.89 -1.50
N VAL A 392 -0.25 -0.36 -1.04
CA VAL A 392 -1.53 -1.04 -0.84
C VAL A 392 -2.33 -0.45 0.31
N GLN A 393 -1.69 -0.28 1.46
CA GLN A 393 -2.37 0.29 2.60
C GLN A 393 -2.81 1.72 2.26
N LEU A 394 -1.99 2.46 1.52
CA LEU A 394 -2.29 3.80 1.04
C LEU A 394 -3.47 3.81 0.06
N SER A 395 -3.53 2.88 -0.88
CA SER A 395 -4.62 2.81 -1.85
C SER A 395 -5.95 2.37 -1.21
N ILE A 396 -5.91 1.51 -0.19
CA ILE A 396 -7.10 1.14 0.57
C ILE A 396 -7.59 2.31 1.43
N ALA A 397 -6.67 3.03 2.08
CA ALA A 397 -7.01 4.11 3.01
C ALA A 397 -7.64 5.34 2.34
N ILE A 398 -7.11 5.76 1.18
CA ILE A 398 -7.60 6.95 0.45
C ILE A 398 -8.64 6.56 -0.61
N GLY A 399 -8.76 5.27 -0.92
CA GLY A 399 -9.58 4.75 -2.00
C GLY A 399 -8.82 4.68 -3.34
N THR A 400 -9.12 3.65 -4.12
CA THR A 400 -8.42 3.32 -5.37
C THR A 400 -8.50 4.43 -6.41
N GLU A 401 -9.67 5.06 -6.57
CA GLU A 401 -9.84 6.13 -7.57
C GLU A 401 -9.00 7.37 -7.22
N SER A 402 -9.04 7.80 -5.95
CA SER A 402 -8.26 8.95 -5.49
C SER A 402 -6.75 8.67 -5.52
N PHE A 403 -6.34 7.43 -5.20
CA PHE A 403 -4.96 6.98 -5.34
C PHE A 403 -4.48 7.05 -6.80
N MET A 404 -5.28 6.54 -7.74
CA MET A 404 -4.96 6.55 -9.17
C MET A 404 -4.90 7.97 -9.76
N ARG A 405 -5.73 8.89 -9.27
CA ARG A 405 -5.75 10.28 -9.77
C ARG A 405 -4.64 11.15 -9.19
N ASN A 406 -4.24 10.93 -7.93
CA ASN A 406 -3.36 11.86 -7.21
C ASN A 406 -1.94 11.34 -6.97
N ILE A 407 -1.76 10.04 -6.69
CA ILE A 407 -0.46 9.47 -6.34
C ILE A 407 0.24 8.86 -7.57
N VAL A 408 -0.50 8.14 -8.42
CA VAL A 408 0.09 7.49 -9.60
C VAL A 408 0.78 8.49 -10.54
N PRO A 409 0.22 9.67 -10.86
CA PRO A 409 0.92 10.66 -11.69
C PRO A 409 2.27 11.08 -11.09
N SER A 410 2.33 11.35 -9.78
CA SER A 410 3.57 11.68 -9.07
C SER A 410 4.60 10.55 -9.12
N LEU A 411 4.14 9.28 -9.00
CA LEU A 411 5.01 8.11 -9.16
C LEU A 411 5.56 8.00 -10.59
N VAL A 412 4.75 8.26 -11.61
CA VAL A 412 5.21 8.19 -13.00
C VAL A 412 6.14 9.37 -13.33
N GLU A 413 5.88 10.56 -12.80
CA GLU A 413 6.77 11.72 -12.94
C GLU A 413 8.15 11.44 -12.34
N MET A 414 8.19 10.81 -11.17
CA MET A 414 9.43 10.35 -10.54
C MET A 414 10.22 9.35 -11.39
N LEU A 415 9.56 8.58 -12.28
CA LEU A 415 10.22 7.66 -13.20
C LEU A 415 11.03 8.38 -14.29
N SER A 416 10.60 9.60 -14.65
CA SER A 416 11.25 10.44 -15.65
C SER A 416 12.44 11.24 -15.11
N ALA A 417 12.52 11.45 -13.79
CA ALA A 417 13.58 12.19 -13.12
C ALA A 417 14.86 11.32 -12.98
N ASP A 418 15.98 11.82 -13.49
CA ASP A 418 17.29 11.13 -13.49
C ASP A 418 17.78 10.74 -12.10
N ARG A 419 18.57 9.67 -12.09
CA ARG A 419 19.54 9.22 -11.07
C ARG A 419 19.00 8.25 -10.02
N PRO A 420 19.82 7.26 -9.59
CA PRO A 420 20.59 6.24 -10.31
C PRO A 420 19.70 5.10 -10.85
N ALA A 421 20.26 4.22 -11.70
CA ALA A 421 19.58 3.07 -12.33
C ALA A 421 18.76 2.20 -11.37
N SER A 422 19.17 2.10 -10.10
CA SER A 422 18.47 1.33 -9.08
C SER A 422 17.12 1.91 -8.67
N ARG A 423 16.91 3.23 -8.77
CA ARG A 423 15.64 3.89 -8.36
C ARG A 423 14.55 3.68 -9.38
N GLY A 424 14.88 3.95 -10.65
CA GLY A 424 13.98 3.73 -11.78
C GLY A 424 13.50 2.28 -11.85
N GLN A 425 14.39 1.32 -11.55
CA GLN A 425 14.04 -0.10 -11.48
C GLN A 425 13.06 -0.41 -10.34
N ILE A 426 13.32 0.03 -9.10
CA ILE A 426 12.41 -0.21 -7.96
C ILE A 426 11.04 0.40 -8.23
N LEU A 427 11.01 1.61 -8.80
CA LEU A 427 9.78 2.31 -9.13
C LEU A 427 9.02 1.60 -10.27
N CYS A 428 9.73 1.15 -11.29
CA CYS A 428 9.17 0.31 -12.36
C CYS A 428 8.56 -0.97 -11.79
N GLU A 429 9.31 -1.72 -10.98
CA GLU A 429 8.81 -2.93 -10.29
C GLU A 429 7.55 -2.64 -9.45
N SER A 430 7.51 -1.48 -8.78
CA SER A 430 6.36 -1.05 -7.99
C SER A 430 5.13 -0.76 -8.85
N ILE A 431 5.30 -0.05 -9.97
CA ILE A 431 4.23 0.27 -10.93
C ILE A 431 3.72 -0.99 -11.63
N VAL A 432 4.62 -1.87 -12.06
CA VAL A 432 4.29 -3.17 -12.67
C VAL A 432 3.54 -4.06 -11.68
N TRP A 433 3.95 -4.05 -10.41
CA TRP A 433 3.23 -4.75 -9.36
C TRP A 433 1.83 -4.18 -9.10
N LEU A 434 1.68 -2.84 -9.06
CA LEU A 434 0.35 -2.21 -8.97
C LEU A 434 -0.52 -2.61 -10.16
N SER A 435 0.07 -2.63 -11.36
CA SER A 435 -0.60 -3.07 -12.57
C SER A 435 -1.16 -4.49 -12.39
N LYS A 436 -0.33 -5.45 -11.95
CA LYS A 436 -0.76 -6.83 -11.67
C LYS A 436 -1.88 -6.92 -10.63
N ARG A 437 -1.87 -6.08 -9.59
CA ARG A 437 -2.90 -6.10 -8.54
C ARG A 437 -4.25 -5.60 -9.02
N TYR A 438 -4.28 -4.52 -9.79
CA TYR A 438 -5.55 -3.90 -10.21
C TYR A 438 -6.14 -4.52 -11.48
N GLY A 439 -5.38 -5.37 -12.17
CA GLY A 439 -5.83 -6.04 -13.38
C GLY A 439 -5.77 -5.14 -14.62
N PRO A 440 -6.13 -5.70 -15.79
CA PRO A 440 -5.87 -5.06 -17.09
C PRO A 440 -6.71 -3.80 -17.32
N ILE A 441 -7.97 -3.77 -16.85
CA ILE A 441 -8.88 -2.66 -17.12
C ILE A 441 -8.39 -1.36 -16.45
N ILE A 442 -8.14 -1.42 -15.14
CA ILE A 442 -7.66 -0.25 -14.37
C ILE A 442 -6.24 0.14 -14.81
N THR A 443 -5.42 -0.85 -15.16
CA THR A 443 -4.08 -0.59 -15.70
C THR A 443 -4.17 0.19 -17.01
N ALA A 444 -5.04 -0.24 -17.95
CA ALA A 444 -5.23 0.41 -19.23
C ALA A 444 -5.73 1.86 -19.08
N THR A 445 -6.70 2.09 -18.19
CA THR A 445 -7.35 3.40 -18.05
C THR A 445 -6.52 4.42 -17.30
N HIS A 446 -5.77 4.01 -16.28
CA HIS A 446 -5.07 4.94 -15.39
C HIS A 446 -3.54 4.81 -15.39
N LEU A 447 -2.98 3.60 -15.46
CA LEU A 447 -1.53 3.41 -15.34
C LEU A 447 -0.84 3.58 -16.69
N SER A 448 -1.17 2.75 -17.68
CA SER A 448 -0.56 2.82 -19.01
C SER A 448 -0.91 4.14 -19.72
N SER A 449 -2.13 4.66 -19.56
CA SER A 449 -2.50 5.97 -20.10
C SER A 449 -1.68 7.12 -19.51
N THR A 450 -1.30 7.04 -18.23
CA THR A 450 -0.44 8.03 -17.57
C THR A 450 1.01 7.86 -17.98
N LEU A 451 1.49 6.62 -18.12
CA LEU A 451 2.81 6.32 -18.65
C LEU A 451 2.98 6.83 -20.09
N LEU A 452 2.00 6.64 -20.97
CA LEU A 452 2.03 7.14 -22.35
C LEU A 452 2.00 8.68 -22.40
N ARG A 453 1.20 9.34 -21.53
CA ARG A 453 1.23 10.80 -21.40
C ARG A 453 2.59 11.31 -20.92
N MET A 454 3.20 10.63 -19.96
CA MET A 454 4.53 10.99 -19.46
C MET A 454 5.62 10.72 -20.50
N LEU A 455 5.48 9.67 -21.31
CA LEU A 455 6.36 9.37 -22.44
C LEU A 455 6.42 10.54 -23.43
N ALA A 456 5.27 11.14 -23.77
CA ALA A 456 5.20 12.32 -24.63
C ALA A 456 5.92 13.56 -24.06
N LEU A 457 6.06 13.65 -22.73
CA LEU A 457 6.70 14.77 -22.03
C LEU A 457 8.20 14.56 -21.79
N CYS A 458 8.73 13.34 -21.97
CA CYS A 458 10.11 13.00 -21.61
C CYS A 458 11.17 13.91 -22.26
N PHE A 459 11.04 14.17 -23.56
CA PHE A 459 11.94 15.08 -24.29
C PHE A 459 11.56 16.57 -24.18
N SER A 460 10.41 16.88 -23.59
CA SER A 460 10.02 18.27 -23.27
C SER A 460 10.61 18.73 -21.94
N ILE A 461 10.62 17.85 -20.93
CA ILE A 461 11.21 18.09 -19.61
C ILE A 461 12.74 18.19 -19.73
N ARG A 462 13.33 17.47 -20.68
CA ARG A 462 14.77 17.45 -20.94
C ARG A 462 15.05 17.83 -22.39
N PRO A 463 15.26 19.13 -22.66
CA PRO A 463 15.57 19.55 -24.01
C PRO A 463 16.85 18.89 -24.50
N ILE A 464 16.89 18.62 -25.79
CA ILE A 464 18.04 18.02 -26.46
C ILE A 464 19.22 18.99 -26.37
N ASP A 465 20.38 18.47 -25.98
CA ASP A 465 21.63 19.22 -26.12
C ASP A 465 21.98 19.31 -27.61
N GLU A 466 21.67 20.47 -28.22
CA GLU A 466 21.85 20.70 -29.65
C GLU A 466 23.30 20.49 -30.11
N ALA A 467 24.28 20.61 -29.21
CA ALA A 467 25.69 20.38 -29.51
C ALA A 467 26.02 18.91 -29.80
N ARG A 468 25.20 17.96 -29.30
CA ARG A 468 25.38 16.51 -29.50
C ARG A 468 24.76 16.01 -30.81
N VAL A 469 23.94 16.82 -31.48
CA VAL A 469 23.21 16.45 -32.71
C VAL A 469 23.67 17.32 -33.90
N THR A 470 24.89 17.04 -34.37
CA THR A 470 25.48 17.72 -35.53
C THR A 470 25.08 17.08 -36.84
N GLU A 471 24.93 15.75 -36.89
CA GLU A 471 24.60 14.97 -38.08
C GLU A 471 23.51 13.92 -37.78
N VAL A 472 22.95 13.31 -38.83
CA VAL A 472 21.98 12.22 -38.68
C VAL A 472 22.78 10.92 -38.51
N ASP A 473 22.89 10.47 -37.26
CA ASP A 473 23.55 9.22 -36.88
C ASP A 473 22.55 8.32 -36.13
N LEU A 474 22.61 7.01 -36.35
CA LEU A 474 21.72 6.03 -35.71
C LEU A 474 22.04 5.85 -34.21
N ASP A 475 23.27 6.17 -33.79
CA ASP A 475 23.79 5.92 -32.43
C ASP A 475 23.75 7.16 -31.51
N ILE A 476 22.95 8.18 -31.85
CA ILE A 476 22.81 9.37 -31.00
C ILE A 476 22.18 8.98 -29.65
N ASN A 477 22.85 9.33 -28.55
CA ASN A 477 22.35 9.14 -27.19
C ASN A 477 22.20 10.49 -26.48
N VAL A 478 20.97 10.82 -26.10
CA VAL A 478 20.57 12.07 -25.44
C VAL A 478 20.09 11.77 -24.02
N ASP A 479 20.24 12.72 -23.10
CA ASP A 479 19.86 12.54 -21.70
C ASP A 479 18.35 12.25 -21.49
N GLY A 480 17.51 12.61 -22.48
CA GLY A 480 16.09 12.23 -22.52
C GLY A 480 15.84 10.75 -22.84
N ASP A 481 16.79 10.06 -23.47
CA ASP A 481 16.65 8.64 -23.83
C ASP A 481 16.65 7.74 -22.58
N ALA A 482 17.42 8.09 -21.54
CA ALA A 482 17.43 7.35 -20.28
C ALA A 482 16.06 7.41 -19.57
N SER A 483 15.45 8.59 -19.51
CA SER A 483 14.09 8.78 -18.96
C SER A 483 13.05 8.02 -19.79
N CYS A 484 13.16 8.11 -21.12
CA CYS A 484 12.27 7.41 -22.04
C CYS A 484 12.38 5.88 -21.89
N SER A 485 13.61 5.36 -21.77
CA SER A 485 13.88 3.93 -21.59
C SER A 485 13.24 3.37 -20.31
N ASN A 486 13.20 4.12 -19.21
CA ASN A 486 12.55 3.68 -17.97
C ASN A 486 11.03 3.56 -18.15
N VAL A 487 10.41 4.55 -18.81
CA VAL A 487 8.96 4.58 -19.07
C VAL A 487 8.58 3.49 -20.07
N ILE A 488 9.33 3.34 -21.16
CA ILE A 488 9.13 2.28 -22.16
C ILE A 488 9.34 0.91 -21.52
N GLY A 489 10.39 0.74 -20.70
CA GLY A 489 10.62 -0.51 -19.97
C GLY A 489 9.41 -0.90 -19.12
N CYS A 490 8.81 0.06 -18.41
CA CYS A 490 7.58 -0.17 -17.62
C CYS A 490 6.37 -0.54 -18.51
N LEU A 491 6.18 0.15 -19.64
CA LEU A 491 5.12 -0.18 -20.62
C LEU A 491 5.31 -1.59 -21.21
N LEU A 492 6.54 -1.98 -21.53
CA LEU A 492 6.86 -3.31 -22.05
C LEU A 492 6.60 -4.39 -21.01
N GLU A 493 7.00 -4.19 -19.75
CA GLU A 493 6.69 -5.13 -18.65
C GLU A 493 5.18 -5.29 -18.46
N ILE A 494 4.39 -4.21 -18.59
CA ILE A 494 2.91 -4.28 -18.58
C ILE A 494 2.39 -5.09 -19.77
N ALA A 495 2.96 -4.90 -20.96
CA ALA A 495 2.61 -5.69 -22.15
C ALA A 495 3.03 -7.17 -22.02
N VAL A 496 4.12 -7.48 -21.31
CA VAL A 496 4.50 -8.86 -20.98
C VAL A 496 3.50 -9.49 -20.00
N LEU A 497 3.01 -8.73 -19.01
CA LEU A 497 2.02 -9.20 -18.04
C LEU A 497 0.66 -9.53 -18.66
N TYR A 498 0.17 -8.69 -19.58
CA TYR A 498 -1.20 -8.80 -20.13
C TYR A 498 -1.26 -9.27 -21.59
N GLY A 499 -0.11 -9.39 -22.25
CA GLY A 499 0.03 -9.81 -23.63
C GLY A 499 0.05 -8.65 -24.64
N ALA A 500 0.26 -9.03 -25.90
CA ALA A 500 0.40 -8.10 -27.03
C ALA A 500 -0.84 -7.22 -27.31
N SER A 501 -2.00 -7.53 -26.71
CA SER A 501 -3.23 -6.73 -26.81
C SER A 501 -3.03 -5.28 -26.36
N PHE A 502 -2.19 -5.03 -25.34
CA PHE A 502 -1.86 -3.67 -24.92
C PHE A 502 -1.09 -2.90 -25.99
N ILE A 503 -0.19 -3.58 -26.71
CA ILE A 503 0.57 -2.98 -27.80
C ILE A 503 -0.38 -2.59 -28.93
N THR A 504 -1.28 -3.51 -29.31
CA THR A 504 -2.14 -3.34 -30.48
C THR A 504 -3.28 -2.36 -30.25
N PHE A 505 -3.91 -2.38 -29.07
CA PHE A 505 -5.09 -1.56 -28.79
C PHE A 505 -4.78 -0.23 -28.07
N GLN A 506 -3.57 -0.06 -27.54
CA GLN A 506 -3.24 1.15 -26.78
C GLN A 506 -1.94 1.83 -27.23
N TYR A 507 -0.85 1.08 -27.43
CA TYR A 507 0.46 1.71 -27.69
C TYR A 507 0.59 2.17 -29.15
N LEU A 508 0.21 1.33 -30.12
CA LEU A 508 0.21 1.70 -31.53
C LEU A 508 -0.80 2.82 -31.86
N PRO A 509 -2.06 2.78 -31.36
CA PRO A 509 -2.99 3.90 -31.56
C PRO A 509 -2.48 5.22 -30.94
N PHE A 510 -1.81 5.16 -29.79
CA PHE A 510 -1.17 6.34 -29.21
C PHE A 510 -0.07 6.91 -30.13
N CYS A 511 0.79 6.06 -30.70
CA CYS A 511 1.80 6.50 -31.66
C CYS A 511 1.17 7.17 -32.89
N ALA A 512 0.11 6.59 -33.45
CA ALA A 512 -0.62 7.13 -34.60
C ALA A 512 -1.23 8.50 -34.27
N GLU A 513 -1.93 8.61 -33.13
CA GLU A 513 -2.58 9.85 -32.70
C GLU A 513 -1.57 10.98 -32.48
N VAL A 514 -0.44 10.70 -31.82
CA VAL A 514 0.62 11.69 -31.56
C VAL A 514 1.22 12.22 -32.86
N ILE A 515 1.47 11.35 -33.84
CA ILE A 515 2.04 11.75 -35.14
C ILE A 515 1.00 12.53 -35.96
N GLU A 516 -0.27 12.10 -35.96
CA GLU A 516 -1.34 12.84 -36.63
C GLU A 516 -1.53 14.24 -36.04
N GLN A 517 -1.47 14.35 -34.70
CA GLN A 517 -1.51 15.64 -34.00
C GLN A 517 -0.30 16.53 -34.36
N ALA A 518 0.90 15.95 -34.44
CA ALA A 518 2.11 16.68 -34.84
C ALA A 518 2.03 17.22 -36.29
N ILE A 519 1.36 16.50 -37.21
CA ILE A 519 1.13 16.97 -38.57
C ILE A 519 0.15 18.16 -38.59
N LYS A 520 -0.90 18.13 -37.77
CA LYS A 520 -1.90 19.20 -37.69
C LYS A 520 -1.34 20.48 -37.09
N ARG A 521 -0.55 20.38 -36.01
CA ARG A 521 0.07 21.52 -35.33
C ARG A 521 1.39 21.11 -34.72
N ILE A 522 2.48 21.60 -35.30
CA ILE A 522 3.82 21.38 -34.77
C ILE A 522 4.21 22.49 -33.78
N GLY A 523 4.70 22.09 -32.62
CA GLY A 523 5.36 22.93 -31.61
C GLY A 523 6.31 22.07 -30.77
N PHE A 524 7.07 22.70 -29.87
CA PHE A 524 8.13 22.02 -29.11
C PHE A 524 7.67 20.73 -28.40
N ALA A 525 6.51 20.77 -27.73
CA ALA A 525 5.97 19.61 -27.02
C ALA A 525 5.51 18.48 -27.96
N SER A 526 4.93 18.82 -29.13
CA SER A 526 4.51 17.80 -30.11
C SER A 526 5.70 17.20 -30.86
N GLU A 527 6.79 17.96 -31.07
CA GLU A 527 8.04 17.45 -31.65
C GLU A 527 8.68 16.42 -30.72
N ALA A 528 8.82 16.75 -29.44
CA ALA A 528 9.27 15.85 -28.39
C ALA A 528 8.41 14.57 -28.30
N ALA A 529 7.09 14.73 -28.35
CA ALA A 529 6.15 13.61 -28.32
C ALA A 529 6.27 12.71 -29.56
N ALA A 530 6.42 13.28 -30.76
CA ALA A 530 6.57 12.53 -32.00
C ALA A 530 7.85 11.66 -31.98
N VAL A 531 8.93 12.15 -31.39
CA VAL A 531 10.17 11.38 -31.23
C VAL A 531 9.97 10.21 -30.26
N ALA A 532 9.33 10.47 -29.12
CA ALA A 532 9.01 9.43 -28.15
C ALA A 532 8.08 8.36 -28.73
N ALA A 533 7.12 8.75 -29.58
CA ALA A 533 6.24 7.83 -30.29
C ALA A 533 6.99 6.92 -31.29
N VAL A 534 7.96 7.47 -32.03
CA VAL A 534 8.81 6.69 -32.94
C VAL A 534 9.70 5.71 -32.15
N LEU A 535 10.24 6.12 -31.00
CA LEU A 535 11.03 5.23 -30.15
C LEU A 535 10.16 4.10 -29.56
N LEU A 536 8.95 4.42 -29.08
CA LEU A 536 8.00 3.41 -28.60
C LEU A 536 7.64 2.41 -29.70
N LEU A 537 7.43 2.88 -30.93
CA LEU A 537 7.17 2.02 -32.09
C LEU A 537 8.31 1.00 -32.27
N GLN A 538 9.56 1.44 -32.22
CA GLN A 538 10.73 0.56 -32.34
C GLN A 538 10.70 -0.57 -31.30
N HIS A 539 10.40 -0.25 -30.05
CA HIS A 539 10.31 -1.23 -28.97
C HIS A 539 9.07 -2.14 -29.08
N CYS A 540 7.94 -1.61 -29.55
CA CYS A 540 6.73 -2.40 -29.81
C CYS A 540 6.97 -3.42 -30.92
N CYS A 541 7.57 -3.02 -32.04
CA CYS A 541 7.90 -3.91 -33.15
C CYS A 541 8.86 -5.04 -32.73
N ASN A 542 9.78 -4.77 -31.80
CA ASN A 542 10.66 -5.80 -31.24
C ASN A 542 9.91 -6.81 -30.35
N SER A 543 8.83 -6.39 -29.71
CA SER A 543 8.09 -7.18 -28.74
C SER A 543 7.00 -8.04 -29.37
N LEU A 544 6.60 -7.74 -30.61
CA LEU A 544 5.62 -8.52 -31.37
C LEU A 544 6.28 -9.77 -32.00
N SER A 545 5.50 -10.85 -32.10
CA SER A 545 5.90 -12.03 -32.88
C SER A 545 5.88 -11.73 -34.38
N ASP A 546 6.69 -12.43 -35.18
CA ASP A 546 6.76 -12.20 -36.63
C ASP A 546 5.40 -12.37 -37.32
N LYS A 547 4.57 -13.29 -36.84
CA LYS A 547 3.20 -13.47 -37.35
C LYS A 547 2.33 -12.24 -37.09
N GLN A 548 2.27 -11.78 -35.83
CA GLN A 548 1.49 -10.59 -35.47
C GLN A 548 2.01 -9.36 -36.20
N LEU A 549 3.33 -9.18 -36.25
CA LEU A 549 3.96 -8.08 -36.96
C LEU A 549 3.58 -8.09 -38.44
N MET A 550 3.60 -9.26 -39.09
CA MET A 550 3.17 -9.39 -40.49
C MET A 550 1.69 -9.13 -40.67
N ASP A 551 0.82 -9.56 -39.75
CA ASP A 551 -0.62 -9.26 -39.81
C ASP A 551 -0.88 -7.74 -39.75
N TYR A 552 -0.12 -6.99 -38.94
CA TYR A 552 -0.22 -5.51 -38.84
C TYR A 552 0.56 -4.73 -39.92
N LEU A 553 1.49 -5.38 -40.62
CA LEU A 553 2.20 -4.83 -41.79
C LEU A 553 1.51 -5.17 -43.12
N GLN A 554 0.66 -6.22 -43.16
CA GLN A 554 0.05 -6.73 -44.37
C GLN A 554 -1.00 -5.76 -44.93
N VAL A 555 -0.53 -4.87 -45.80
CA VAL A 555 -1.30 -4.32 -46.90
C VAL A 555 -1.04 -5.19 -48.12
N ILE A 556 -1.81 -6.25 -48.34
CA ILE A 556 -1.87 -6.92 -49.65
C ILE A 556 -3.35 -7.14 -49.98
N GLY A 557 -3.78 -6.49 -51.06
CA GLY A 557 -5.18 -6.29 -51.41
C GLY A 557 -5.87 -7.48 -52.06
N VAL A 558 -7.14 -7.20 -52.37
CA VAL A 558 -8.14 -8.01 -53.08
C VAL A 558 -8.78 -9.10 -52.20
N TYR A 559 -10.08 -8.90 -51.90
CA TYR A 559 -10.98 -9.76 -51.10
C TYR A 559 -10.95 -9.63 -49.58
N CYS A 560 -11.28 -8.47 -49.03
CA CYS A 560 -12.22 -8.48 -47.91
C CYS A 560 -12.93 -7.14 -47.77
N PHE A 561 -14.20 -7.13 -48.15
CA PHE A 561 -15.20 -6.22 -47.62
C PHE A 561 -15.44 -6.63 -46.16
N ARG A 562 -14.45 -6.39 -45.28
CA ARG A 562 -14.61 -6.54 -43.83
C ARG A 562 -14.47 -5.15 -43.23
N LEU A 563 -15.64 -4.54 -43.06
CA LEU A 563 -15.85 -3.29 -42.35
C LEU A 563 -15.15 -3.33 -40.98
N VAL A 564 -14.59 -2.16 -40.62
CA VAL A 564 -14.21 -1.70 -39.27
C VAL A 564 -12.74 -1.94 -38.86
N SER A 565 -11.92 -0.93 -39.14
CA SER A 565 -10.82 -0.39 -38.31
C SER A 565 -9.76 -1.36 -37.73
N GLU A 566 -8.87 -1.85 -38.58
CA GLU A 566 -7.52 -2.22 -38.12
C GLU A 566 -6.51 -1.33 -38.85
N GLU A 567 -5.98 -0.33 -38.13
CA GLU A 567 -5.02 0.62 -38.66
C GLU A 567 -3.66 -0.08 -38.88
N CYS A 568 -3.25 -0.22 -40.14
CA CYS A 568 -1.95 -0.78 -40.49
C CYS A 568 -0.84 0.16 -40.01
N ILE A 569 0.26 -0.39 -39.47
CA ILE A 569 1.40 0.39 -38.94
C ILE A 569 2.00 1.31 -40.02
N MET A 570 2.00 0.84 -41.27
CA MET A 570 2.48 1.62 -42.41
C MET A 570 1.66 2.89 -42.62
N ASP A 571 0.35 2.75 -42.80
CA ASP A 571 -0.58 3.83 -43.17
C ASP A 571 -0.86 4.81 -42.03
N SER A 572 -0.87 4.32 -40.79
CA SER A 572 -1.23 5.12 -39.60
C SER A 572 -0.04 5.82 -38.94
N ILE A 573 1.17 5.25 -39.03
CA ILE A 573 2.33 5.74 -38.25
C ILE A 573 3.50 6.11 -39.18
N LEU A 574 3.99 5.17 -40.00
CA LEU A 574 5.23 5.38 -40.76
C LEU A 574 5.06 6.37 -41.93
N PHE A 575 4.01 6.24 -42.75
CA PHE A 575 3.75 7.20 -43.83
C PHE A 575 3.51 8.62 -43.29
N PRO A 576 2.67 8.83 -42.25
CA PRO A 576 2.53 10.11 -41.58
C PRO A 576 3.86 10.65 -41.00
N ALA A 577 4.69 9.81 -40.38
CA ALA A 577 5.99 10.22 -39.83
C ALA A 577 6.97 10.70 -40.92
N VAL A 578 7.03 9.99 -42.06
CA VAL A 578 7.86 10.42 -43.20
C VAL A 578 7.31 11.72 -43.80
N ARG A 579 5.98 11.86 -43.91
CA ARG A 579 5.36 13.11 -44.36
C ARG A 579 5.70 14.28 -43.44
N LEU A 580 5.71 14.07 -42.12
CA LEU A 580 6.12 15.08 -41.13
C LEU A 580 7.56 15.58 -41.40
N PHE A 581 8.48 14.67 -41.71
CA PHE A 581 9.88 15.02 -42.00
C PHE A 581 10.10 15.66 -43.37
N CYS A 582 9.42 15.16 -44.41
CA CYS A 582 9.63 15.58 -45.80
C CYS A 582 8.84 16.84 -46.19
N SER A 583 7.80 17.21 -45.43
CA SER A 583 6.95 18.36 -45.79
C SER A 583 7.73 19.68 -45.70
N PRO A 584 7.78 20.49 -46.77
CA PRO A 584 8.42 21.80 -46.76
C PRO A 584 7.61 22.87 -46.00
N SER A 585 6.33 22.62 -45.72
CA SER A 585 5.46 23.55 -44.99
C SER A 585 5.51 23.40 -43.47
N ILE A 586 6.08 22.30 -42.97
CA ILE A 586 6.17 22.00 -41.53
C ILE A 586 7.58 22.39 -41.06
N GLN A 587 7.65 23.38 -40.17
CA GLN A 587 8.92 23.86 -39.59
C GLN A 587 9.07 23.33 -38.17
N PHE A 588 10.15 22.58 -37.93
CA PHE A 588 10.55 22.17 -36.58
C PHE A 588 11.15 23.34 -35.81
N SER A 589 11.05 23.29 -34.49
CA SER A 589 11.55 24.32 -33.56
C SER A 589 13.07 24.47 -33.64
N SER A 590 13.79 23.37 -33.89
CA SER A 590 15.25 23.36 -34.07
C SER A 590 15.68 22.39 -35.16
N LEU A 591 16.80 22.70 -35.80
CA LEU A 591 17.41 21.83 -36.81
C LEU A 591 18.01 20.57 -36.16
N ALA A 592 18.47 20.66 -34.91
CA ALA A 592 18.90 19.51 -34.12
C ALA A 592 17.73 18.55 -33.84
N MET A 593 16.57 19.08 -33.46
CA MET A 593 15.35 18.29 -33.23
C MET A 593 14.89 17.56 -34.49
N ARG A 594 14.95 18.23 -35.65
CA ARG A 594 14.64 17.61 -36.94
C ARG A 594 15.61 16.47 -37.30
N ARG A 595 16.91 16.65 -37.07
CA ARG A 595 17.94 15.61 -37.28
C ARG A 595 17.74 14.42 -36.34
N PHE A 596 17.43 14.69 -35.07
CA PHE A 596 17.18 13.65 -34.09
C PHE A 596 15.94 12.83 -34.41
N PHE A 597 14.84 13.48 -34.80
CA PHE A 597 13.64 12.80 -35.30
C PHE A 597 13.95 11.93 -36.52
N ALA A 598 14.73 12.47 -37.48
CA ALA A 598 15.13 11.73 -38.68
C ALA A 598 15.97 10.49 -38.35
N SER A 599 16.93 10.62 -37.42
CA SER A 599 17.76 9.50 -36.94
C SER A 599 16.90 8.38 -36.34
N ARG A 600 15.98 8.71 -35.43
CA ARG A 600 15.09 7.72 -34.79
C ARG A 600 14.12 7.07 -35.77
N LEU A 601 13.58 7.86 -36.72
CA LEU A 601 12.72 7.34 -37.78
C LEU A 601 13.47 6.36 -38.68
N LEU A 602 14.70 6.71 -39.08
CA LEU A 602 15.53 5.87 -39.93
C LEU A 602 15.95 4.59 -39.21
N SER A 603 16.30 4.68 -37.91
CA SER A 603 16.59 3.52 -37.06
C SER A 603 15.39 2.57 -36.96
N SER A 604 14.18 3.12 -36.82
CA SER A 604 12.94 2.33 -36.78
C SER A 604 12.66 1.62 -38.11
N ILE A 605 12.87 2.30 -39.24
CA ILE A 605 12.72 1.72 -40.58
C ILE A 605 13.77 0.63 -40.82
N HIS A 606 15.02 0.88 -40.44
CA HIS A 606 16.11 -0.09 -40.55
C HIS A 606 15.80 -1.35 -39.74
N LEU A 607 15.33 -1.19 -38.49
CA LEU A 607 14.97 -2.33 -37.63
C LEU A 607 13.83 -3.17 -38.23
N LEU A 608 12.79 -2.50 -38.74
CA LEU A 608 11.68 -3.18 -39.42
C LEU A 608 12.16 -3.93 -40.66
N ALA A 609 13.03 -3.33 -41.47
CA ALA A 609 13.62 -3.98 -42.63
C ALA A 609 14.42 -5.24 -42.26
N CYS A 610 15.20 -5.18 -41.17
CA CYS A 610 15.92 -6.33 -40.65
C CYS A 610 14.98 -7.45 -40.15
N ARG A 611 13.85 -7.11 -39.50
CA ARG A 611 12.87 -8.08 -38.99
C ARG A 611 12.08 -8.79 -40.08
N ILE A 612 11.69 -8.07 -41.13
CA ILE A 612 10.86 -8.61 -42.23
C ILE A 612 11.69 -9.52 -43.17
N GLY A 613 13.00 -9.26 -43.28
CA GLY A 613 13.93 -9.98 -44.15
C GLY A 613 13.91 -9.47 -45.60
N ALA A 614 15.07 -9.50 -46.27
CA ALA A 614 15.29 -8.84 -47.57
C ALA A 614 14.30 -9.22 -48.69
N GLU A 615 13.83 -10.48 -48.72
CA GLU A 615 12.87 -10.97 -49.73
C GLU A 615 11.43 -10.47 -49.53
N ASN A 616 10.97 -10.39 -48.29
CA ASN A 616 9.64 -9.86 -47.96
C ASN A 616 9.64 -8.33 -48.00
N VAL A 617 10.75 -7.70 -47.61
CA VAL A 617 11.00 -6.28 -47.84
C VAL A 617 10.87 -6.01 -49.33
N THR A 618 11.60 -6.67 -50.22
CA THR A 618 11.43 -6.42 -51.67
C THR A 618 10.00 -6.63 -52.18
N ARG A 619 9.24 -7.63 -51.69
CA ARG A 619 7.83 -7.84 -52.07
C ARG A 619 6.85 -6.78 -51.55
N GLN A 620 6.95 -6.37 -50.27
CA GLN A 620 6.10 -5.31 -49.69
C GLN A 620 6.56 -3.90 -50.10
N VAL A 621 7.88 -3.72 -50.29
CA VAL A 621 8.52 -2.45 -50.67
C VAL A 621 8.29 -2.14 -52.14
N LEU A 622 8.36 -3.09 -53.07
CA LEU A 622 8.11 -2.81 -54.49
C LEU A 622 6.67 -2.31 -54.77
N PHE A 623 5.69 -2.65 -53.93
CA PHE A 623 4.29 -2.24 -54.13
C PHE A 623 3.91 -0.95 -53.36
N ASN A 624 4.42 -0.79 -52.12
CA ASN A 624 4.05 0.36 -51.26
C ASN A 624 5.04 1.54 -51.34
N TYR A 625 6.31 1.31 -51.68
CA TYR A 625 7.31 2.40 -51.73
C TYR A 625 7.39 3.16 -53.05
N SER A 626 6.73 2.69 -54.12
CA SER A 626 6.42 3.53 -55.30
C SER A 626 5.62 4.78 -54.92
N CYS A 627 4.92 4.80 -53.78
CA CYS A 627 4.22 5.98 -53.26
C CYS A 627 5.06 6.81 -52.26
N LEU A 628 6.04 6.22 -51.57
CA LEU A 628 6.94 6.92 -50.63
C LEU A 628 8.09 7.68 -51.34
N PHE A 629 8.57 7.17 -52.48
CA PHE A 629 9.80 7.66 -53.12
C PHE A 629 9.61 8.63 -54.28
N VAL A 630 8.38 8.89 -54.73
CA VAL A 630 8.15 9.80 -55.87
C VAL A 630 8.35 11.28 -55.49
N ASP A 631 8.19 11.66 -54.21
CA ASP A 631 8.27 13.06 -53.78
C ASP A 631 9.47 13.42 -52.88
N SER A 632 10.44 12.53 -52.64
CA SER A 632 11.55 12.85 -51.72
C SER A 632 12.87 12.14 -52.06
N ARG A 633 13.74 12.82 -52.83
CA ARG A 633 15.09 12.37 -53.25
C ARG A 633 16.13 12.20 -52.12
N VAL A 634 15.73 12.06 -50.85
CA VAL A 634 16.65 12.24 -49.70
C VAL A 634 17.13 10.92 -49.07
N ILE A 635 16.42 9.79 -49.23
CA ILE A 635 16.69 8.57 -48.42
C ILE A 635 17.55 7.52 -49.16
N ILE A 636 17.68 7.60 -50.49
CA ILE A 636 18.43 6.62 -51.31
C ILE A 636 19.94 6.59 -50.97
N VAL A 637 20.49 7.64 -50.35
CA VAL A 637 21.91 7.69 -50.00
C VAL A 637 22.25 6.89 -48.73
N VAL A 638 21.29 6.63 -47.83
CA VAL A 638 21.60 5.99 -46.53
C VAL A 638 21.30 4.49 -46.50
N LEU A 639 20.40 3.99 -47.35
CA LEU A 639 20.10 2.55 -47.45
C LEU A 639 20.98 1.83 -48.50
N GLY A 640 21.91 2.54 -49.15
CA GLY A 640 22.79 2.05 -50.20
C GLY A 640 24.27 1.96 -49.83
N THR A 641 24.63 2.06 -48.54
CA THR A 641 25.99 1.89 -48.02
C THR A 641 26.05 0.84 -46.95
#